data_AF-A0A7S0IMI0-F1
#
_entry.id   AF-A0A7S0IMI0-F1
#
_cell.length_a   1.000
_cell.length_b   1.000
_cell.length_c   1.000
_cell.angle_alpha   90.00
_cell.angle_beta   90.00
_cell.angle_gamma   90.00
#
_symmetry.space_group_name_H-M   'P 1'
#
loop_
_entity.id
_entity.type
_entity.pdbx_description
1 polymer ?
#
loop_
_entity_poly.entity_id
_entity_poly.type
_entity_poly.pdbx_seq_one_letter_code
_entity_poly.pdbx_strand_id
1 'polypeptide(L)'
;MGRKQKAMEVRHPSSDVGDKLFFLRTKYSLLGKAEWWWLMDDSLAEIGARLESEHVVVIDGFLTGAHTRSLRDEIRDAHEHGHLAPGVLAGGKAGDSTQYTMRDVRGDHVGWFDGSERLEGVEWDTLPIAMKRADTLVNQLGAQLRSELATVSSRSKAMCTVYPGDDARYVRHVDNPDGNGRLLTALLYLNPEWEEGNGGELRVFRCLSGSGEAAAAGFVDCDGKSLESADRFDTRVKSDDLGATDEIVAVDARDVAEGVRDVATLRGGGENGETKPVRLTDVAPLGGRLVLFKSDARVPHEVLAARAPRYAVTLWYFDKSEVTAARAAPLSEAEREEQEEKIAREIKFMRLKHGVTSEPEVRIRDSQEGEWRDTGTTRPTPDVPGQCSAAWEDGDVIAITVPLPAGTCAADCGVEVDTSSSTLIIEAPGLEGDVARVKLPEGADEDSIAVKLSKKPTRALVVRVRCEPLAVPPTPTPHTVESPPPEPAPDLPPRTSVPATSAAKDCVGVGGTLSWSSSTDFSTLPSVPPREPGTAPRGIDLRDASDWEDFIQPRWALAGKEDEKPVLTPHALDGLSFPVTLAWSLQQPGVSEALAEKTRKKTRTDAMFANLGDETAGTTPVVVVIAGASSFTEQHLLDRTRYWEEVTVAAPQPAGGIHLAFVGPDVAAASAAVRRLSPTITASVHRETVRDYTARVPNDVPLMIVGFNTGMGGGGSALARGWAPDLVETLRRTDAPAVFTAANDYADLRGELAVFKALGARFIVNPRTNPFRAFTHTIGEGEGEPGVWSCANAFVYAVRGFAEGKGPSAGLTDEQLCTLAAKAAERAAGAAWDALGMRRS
;
A
#
# COMPACT_ATOMS: atom_id res chain seq x y z
N MET A 1 6.76 61.97 -13.19
CA MET A 1 7.21 61.04 -12.12
C MET A 1 6.01 60.24 -11.66
N GLY A 2 5.83 59.02 -12.18
CA GLY A 2 4.75 58.13 -11.77
C GLY A 2 5.31 56.72 -11.66
N ARG A 3 5.61 56.26 -10.44
CA ARG A 3 5.99 54.87 -10.19
C ARG A 3 4.72 54.04 -10.05
N LYS A 4 4.44 53.23 -11.07
CA LYS A 4 3.48 52.11 -10.96
C LYS A 4 4.04 51.13 -9.92
N GLN A 5 3.32 50.92 -8.83
CA GLN A 5 3.53 49.80 -7.90
C GLN A 5 3.12 48.53 -8.64
N LYS A 6 4.09 47.65 -8.90
CA LYS A 6 3.84 46.31 -9.43
C LYS A 6 3.22 45.50 -8.29
N ALA A 7 2.00 45.02 -8.48
CA ALA A 7 1.38 44.05 -7.59
C ALA A 7 2.32 42.84 -7.46
N MET A 8 2.62 42.45 -6.23
CA MET A 8 3.42 41.28 -5.93
C MET A 8 2.49 40.07 -6.09
N GLU A 9 2.52 39.44 -7.28
CA GLU A 9 1.94 38.11 -7.47
C GLU A 9 2.57 37.17 -6.44
N VAL A 10 1.74 36.61 -5.56
CA VAL A 10 2.11 35.46 -4.75
C VAL A 10 2.26 34.29 -5.71
N ARG A 11 3.49 34.03 -6.15
CA ARG A 11 3.83 32.80 -6.87
C ARG A 11 3.60 31.63 -5.89
N HIS A 12 2.60 30.80 -6.17
CA HIS A 12 2.54 29.46 -5.61
C HIS A 12 3.83 28.72 -6.00
N PRO A 13 4.55 28.09 -5.05
CA PRO A 13 5.68 27.24 -5.40
C PRO A 13 5.15 26.08 -6.25
N SER A 14 5.80 25.87 -7.40
CA SER A 14 5.54 24.75 -8.29
C SER A 14 5.67 23.43 -7.54
N SER A 15 4.75 22.50 -7.83
CA SER A 15 4.61 21.16 -7.24
C SER A 15 5.69 20.16 -7.71
N ASP A 16 6.96 20.59 -7.78
CA ASP A 16 8.08 19.79 -8.32
C ASP A 16 9.17 19.47 -7.30
N VAL A 17 8.86 19.60 -6.01
CA VAL A 17 9.72 19.15 -4.92
C VAL A 17 9.26 17.75 -4.51
N GLY A 18 10.15 16.75 -4.54
CA GLY A 18 9.85 15.38 -4.10
C GLY A 18 9.19 15.33 -2.71
N ASP A 19 8.53 14.22 -2.39
CA ASP A 19 7.68 14.12 -1.20
C ASP A 19 8.41 14.53 0.10
N LYS A 20 8.12 15.74 0.59
CA LYS A 20 8.76 16.30 1.79
C LYS A 20 8.54 15.43 3.04
N LEU A 21 7.44 14.69 3.13
CA LEU A 21 7.21 13.76 4.24
C LEU A 21 8.14 12.55 4.16
N PHE A 22 8.41 12.05 2.95
CA PHE A 22 9.45 11.05 2.74
C PHE A 22 10.81 11.56 3.21
N PHE A 23 11.19 12.79 2.87
CA PHE A 23 12.44 13.39 3.34
C PHE A 23 12.50 13.47 4.87
N LEU A 24 11.43 13.96 5.51
CA LEU A 24 11.36 14.12 6.96
C LEU A 24 11.40 12.79 7.70
N ARG A 25 10.62 11.79 7.24
CA ARG A 25 10.69 10.41 7.75
C ARG A 25 12.10 9.90 7.74
N THR A 26 12.75 10.01 6.60
CA THR A 26 14.08 9.44 6.43
C THR A 26 15.09 10.21 7.29
N LYS A 27 15.03 11.55 7.32
CA LYS A 27 15.85 12.42 8.19
C LYS A 27 15.77 12.03 9.66
N TYR A 28 14.58 11.73 10.18
CA TYR A 28 14.41 11.38 11.58
C TYR A 28 14.68 9.91 11.87
N SER A 29 14.48 9.04 10.89
CA SER A 29 14.95 7.65 10.98
C SER A 29 16.47 7.61 11.16
N LEU A 30 17.19 8.44 10.40
CA LEU A 30 18.62 8.69 10.54
C LEU A 30 19.06 9.20 11.93
N LEU A 31 18.21 10.00 12.57
CA LEU A 31 18.44 10.53 13.93
C LEU A 31 18.09 9.52 15.03
N GLY A 32 17.82 8.25 14.70
CA GLY A 32 17.38 7.23 15.66
C GLY A 32 15.96 7.47 16.18
N LYS A 33 15.18 8.27 15.47
CA LYS A 33 13.80 8.66 15.81
C LYS A 33 12.79 8.10 14.80
N ALA A 34 13.13 7.00 14.13
CA ALA A 34 12.28 6.38 13.11
C ALA A 34 10.88 6.08 13.65
N GLU A 35 10.78 5.57 14.87
CA GLU A 35 9.48 5.29 15.50
C GLU A 35 8.62 6.53 15.79
N TRP A 36 9.17 7.74 15.81
CA TRP A 36 8.45 8.95 16.23
C TRP A 36 8.69 10.12 15.28
N TRP A 37 9.15 9.86 14.06
CA TRP A 37 9.52 10.88 13.09
C TRP A 37 8.37 11.86 12.83
N TRP A 38 7.15 11.33 12.76
CA TRP A 38 5.91 12.07 12.51
C TRP A 38 5.49 12.99 13.68
N LEU A 39 6.12 12.88 14.85
CA LEU A 39 5.95 13.80 15.99
C LEU A 39 6.94 14.96 16.00
N MET A 40 7.91 14.99 15.08
CA MET A 40 8.90 16.05 15.07
C MET A 40 8.27 17.34 14.53
N ASP A 41 8.66 18.50 15.06
CA ASP A 41 7.98 19.78 14.82
C ASP A 41 7.77 20.12 13.33
N ASP A 42 8.79 19.88 12.50
CA ASP A 42 8.73 20.10 11.05
C ASP A 42 7.87 19.06 10.31
N SER A 43 7.81 17.84 10.82
CA SER A 43 6.94 16.75 10.32
C SER A 43 5.49 17.04 10.68
N LEU A 44 5.21 17.41 11.93
CA LEU A 44 3.89 17.86 12.36
C LEU A 44 3.43 19.07 11.55
N ALA A 45 4.30 20.06 11.31
CA ALA A 45 3.97 21.24 10.52
C ALA A 45 3.63 20.89 9.06
N GLU A 46 4.39 19.98 8.45
CA GLU A 46 4.11 19.51 7.09
C GLU A 46 2.82 18.69 7.01
N ILE A 47 2.61 17.76 7.96
CA ILE A 47 1.38 16.94 8.05
C ILE A 47 0.16 17.86 8.19
N GLY A 48 0.22 18.83 9.10
CA GLY A 48 -0.84 19.82 9.30
C GLY A 48 -1.09 20.66 8.05
N ALA A 49 -0.03 21.16 7.42
CA ALA A 49 -0.15 21.97 6.19
C ALA A 49 -0.80 21.19 5.04
N ARG A 50 -0.45 19.91 4.84
CA ARG A 50 -1.08 19.07 3.82
C ARG A 50 -2.52 18.72 4.16
N LEU A 51 -2.83 18.44 5.42
CA LEU A 51 -4.22 18.17 5.81
C LEU A 51 -5.12 19.40 5.61
N GLU A 52 -4.60 20.62 5.82
CA GLU A 52 -5.37 21.84 5.55
C GLU A 52 -5.50 22.17 4.05
N SER A 53 -4.43 21.97 3.27
CA SER A 53 -4.41 22.36 1.85
C SER A 53 -4.93 21.29 0.89
N GLU A 54 -4.71 20.00 1.20
CA GLU A 54 -5.07 18.86 0.35
C GLU A 54 -6.22 18.02 0.93
N HIS A 55 -6.61 18.24 2.19
CA HIS A 55 -7.66 17.49 2.92
C HIS A 55 -7.37 16.00 3.15
N VAL A 56 -6.27 15.49 2.59
CA VAL A 56 -5.75 14.14 2.78
C VAL A 56 -4.23 14.20 2.91
N VAL A 57 -3.66 13.35 3.76
CA VAL A 57 -2.22 13.18 3.92
C VAL A 57 -1.87 11.71 4.15
N VAL A 58 -0.81 11.26 3.49
CA VAL A 58 -0.27 9.90 3.62
C VAL A 58 1.02 9.96 4.43
N ILE A 59 1.13 9.11 5.44
CA ILE A 59 2.23 9.07 6.41
C ILE A 59 2.76 7.64 6.46
N ASP A 60 3.91 7.41 5.82
CA ASP A 60 4.56 6.10 5.79
C ASP A 60 5.42 5.81 7.03
N GLY A 61 5.59 4.53 7.37
CA GLY A 61 6.31 4.12 8.56
C GLY A 61 5.73 4.71 9.84
N PHE A 62 4.40 4.87 9.89
CA PHE A 62 3.70 5.27 11.11
C PHE A 62 3.75 4.15 12.15
N LEU A 63 3.67 2.90 11.72
CA LEU A 63 4.08 1.73 12.49
C LEU A 63 5.35 1.12 11.89
N THR A 64 6.19 0.54 12.74
CA THR A 64 7.33 -0.26 12.31
C THR A 64 6.84 -1.58 11.70
N GLY A 65 7.64 -2.22 10.86
CA GLY A 65 7.27 -3.50 10.23
C GLY A 65 6.89 -4.58 11.25
N ALA A 66 7.56 -4.62 12.41
CA ALA A 66 7.24 -5.53 13.51
C ALA A 66 5.84 -5.26 14.09
N HIS A 67 5.53 -4.01 14.45
CA HIS A 67 4.20 -3.64 14.96
C HIS A 67 3.11 -3.86 13.90
N THR A 68 3.39 -3.58 12.63
CA THR A 68 2.45 -3.82 11.53
C THR A 68 2.09 -5.30 11.41
N ARG A 69 3.08 -6.20 11.43
CA ARG A 69 2.85 -7.65 11.36
C ARG A 69 2.09 -8.15 12.59
N SER A 70 2.51 -7.73 13.78
CA SER A 70 1.86 -8.11 15.04
C SER A 70 0.38 -7.69 15.06
N LEU A 71 0.07 -6.43 14.72
CA LEU A 71 -1.30 -5.96 14.68
C LEU A 71 -2.14 -6.63 13.57
N ARG A 72 -1.54 -6.96 12.43
CA ARG A 72 -2.21 -7.77 11.40
C ARG A 72 -2.60 -9.14 11.94
N ASP A 73 -1.68 -9.80 12.65
CA ASP A 73 -1.90 -11.13 13.22
C ASP A 73 -3.01 -11.09 14.29
N GLU A 74 -3.04 -10.09 15.16
CA GLU A 74 -4.14 -9.88 16.14
C GLU A 74 -5.51 -9.79 15.46
N ILE A 75 -5.61 -9.04 14.36
CA ILE A 75 -6.87 -8.87 13.60
C ILE A 75 -7.22 -10.13 12.81
N ARG A 76 -6.24 -10.83 12.25
CA ARG A 76 -6.44 -12.11 11.59
C ARG A 76 -7.00 -13.13 12.57
N ASP A 77 -6.39 -13.25 13.75
CA ASP A 77 -6.82 -14.19 14.78
C ASP A 77 -8.24 -13.83 15.26
N ALA A 78 -8.56 -12.53 15.41
CA ALA A 78 -9.92 -12.09 15.68
C ALA A 78 -10.93 -12.48 14.59
N HIS A 79 -10.52 -12.41 13.31
CA HIS A 79 -11.36 -12.79 12.18
C HIS A 79 -11.58 -14.31 12.12
N GLU A 80 -10.54 -15.10 12.32
CA GLU A 80 -10.59 -16.57 12.31
C GLU A 80 -11.46 -17.15 13.45
N HIS A 81 -11.48 -16.48 14.60
CA HIS A 81 -12.33 -16.85 15.74
C HIS A 81 -13.75 -16.23 15.67
N GLY A 82 -14.12 -15.60 14.55
CA GLY A 82 -15.48 -15.12 14.31
C GLY A 82 -15.87 -13.82 15.01
N HIS A 83 -14.89 -13.03 15.47
CA HIS A 83 -15.13 -11.75 16.15
C HIS A 83 -15.34 -10.57 15.18
N LEU A 84 -15.24 -10.81 13.86
CA LEU A 84 -15.56 -9.83 12.81
C LEU A 84 -16.80 -10.29 12.03
N ALA A 85 -17.73 -9.36 11.78
CA ALA A 85 -18.97 -9.61 11.05
C ALA A 85 -18.98 -8.89 9.68
N PRO A 86 -19.79 -9.32 8.69
CA PRO A 86 -19.90 -8.60 7.43
C PRO A 86 -20.21 -7.10 7.62
N GLY A 87 -19.53 -6.25 6.86
CA GLY A 87 -19.66 -4.81 6.90
C GLY A 87 -21.09 -4.36 6.60
N VAL A 88 -21.58 -3.46 7.44
CA VAL A 88 -22.96 -2.95 7.37
C VAL A 88 -22.96 -1.52 6.84
N LEU A 89 -23.94 -1.17 6.01
CA LEU A 89 -24.22 0.20 5.58
C LEU A 89 -25.18 0.84 6.59
N ALA A 90 -24.85 2.05 7.04
CA ALA A 90 -25.66 2.84 7.95
C ALA A 90 -25.66 4.31 7.48
N GLY A 91 -26.84 4.93 7.40
CA GLY A 91 -27.01 6.38 7.22
C GLY A 91 -27.66 7.00 8.46
N GLY A 92 -27.43 8.28 8.77
CA GLY A 92 -28.13 8.99 9.86
C GLY A 92 -27.24 9.67 10.92
N LYS A 93 -27.81 10.65 11.62
CA LYS A 93 -27.18 11.38 12.74
C LYS A 93 -27.20 10.53 14.02
N ALA A 94 -26.02 10.41 14.65
CA ALA A 94 -25.83 9.93 16.02
C ALA A 94 -26.63 8.68 16.46
N GLY A 95 -26.28 7.50 15.92
CA GLY A 95 -26.48 6.21 16.60
C GLY A 95 -27.88 5.57 16.55
N ASP A 96 -28.89 6.28 16.05
CA ASP A 96 -30.21 5.74 15.74
C ASP A 96 -30.35 5.59 14.22
N SER A 97 -30.04 4.41 13.66
CA SER A 97 -30.32 4.17 12.24
C SER A 97 -30.48 2.71 11.81
N THR A 98 -31.31 2.55 10.77
CA THR A 98 -31.51 1.36 9.94
C THR A 98 -30.20 0.92 9.29
N GLN A 99 -29.85 -0.35 9.49
CA GLN A 99 -28.60 -0.97 9.06
C GLN A 99 -28.89 -2.06 8.02
N TYR A 100 -28.14 -2.13 6.93
CA TYR A 100 -28.32 -3.22 5.95
C TYR A 100 -27.01 -3.68 5.34
N THR A 101 -26.94 -4.94 4.90
CA THR A 101 -25.75 -5.53 4.30
C THR A 101 -25.93 -5.73 2.79
N MET A 102 -24.91 -5.35 2.01
CA MET A 102 -24.82 -5.61 0.58
C MET A 102 -23.38 -5.91 0.20
N ARG A 103 -23.05 -7.19 0.00
CA ARG A 103 -21.67 -7.63 -0.31
C ARG A 103 -21.09 -6.96 -1.56
N ASP A 104 -21.92 -6.72 -2.58
CA ASP A 104 -21.50 -6.07 -3.83
C ASP A 104 -21.21 -4.56 -3.67
N VAL A 105 -21.66 -3.96 -2.57
CA VAL A 105 -21.49 -2.54 -2.25
C VAL A 105 -20.37 -2.35 -1.22
N ARG A 106 -20.33 -3.24 -0.23
CA ARG A 106 -19.34 -3.28 0.85
C ARG A 106 -19.04 -4.75 1.20
N GLY A 107 -17.84 -5.22 0.84
CA GLY A 107 -17.43 -6.63 0.93
C GLY A 107 -16.46 -6.96 2.07
N ASP A 108 -16.26 -6.07 3.04
CA ASP A 108 -15.37 -6.29 4.18
C ASP A 108 -16.06 -7.03 5.33
N HIS A 109 -15.25 -7.63 6.20
CA HIS A 109 -15.61 -8.00 7.56
C HIS A 109 -15.07 -6.97 8.53
N VAL A 110 -15.83 -6.64 9.56
CA VAL A 110 -15.61 -5.52 10.46
C VAL A 110 -15.79 -5.95 11.92
N GLY A 111 -14.88 -5.50 12.78
CA GLY A 111 -14.97 -5.66 14.23
C GLY A 111 -14.61 -4.35 14.93
N TRP A 112 -15.18 -4.10 16.10
CA TRP A 112 -15.01 -2.85 16.85
C TRP A 112 -14.39 -3.11 18.21
N PHE A 113 -13.17 -2.63 18.43
CA PHE A 113 -12.38 -2.99 19.59
C PHE A 113 -11.75 -1.76 20.25
N ASP A 114 -11.65 -1.79 21.58
CA ASP A 114 -10.85 -0.86 22.37
C ASP A 114 -9.43 -1.40 22.64
N GLY A 115 -9.17 -2.67 22.30
CA GLY A 115 -7.93 -3.37 22.57
C GLY A 115 -7.76 -3.78 24.04
N SER A 116 -8.86 -3.78 24.79
CA SER A 116 -8.88 -4.22 26.21
C SER A 116 -9.79 -5.43 26.44
N GLU A 117 -10.51 -5.83 25.38
CA GLU A 117 -11.40 -6.97 25.38
C GLU A 117 -10.65 -8.28 25.61
N ARG A 118 -11.22 -9.19 26.40
CA ARG A 118 -10.73 -10.56 26.53
C ARG A 118 -11.57 -11.45 25.62
N LEU A 119 -11.04 -11.75 24.44
CA LEU A 119 -11.71 -12.55 23.42
C LEU A 119 -11.03 -13.91 23.31
N GLU A 120 -11.81 -14.95 23.04
CA GLU A 120 -11.25 -16.28 22.81
C GLU A 120 -10.34 -16.25 21.57
N GLY A 121 -9.10 -16.72 21.74
CA GLY A 121 -8.13 -16.83 20.64
C GLY A 121 -7.46 -15.53 20.22
N VAL A 122 -7.64 -14.43 20.95
CA VAL A 122 -7.06 -13.12 20.61
C VAL A 122 -6.38 -12.48 21.82
N GLU A 123 -5.14 -12.05 21.64
CA GLU A 123 -4.38 -11.27 22.62
C GLU A 123 -4.07 -9.89 22.01
N TRP A 124 -4.48 -8.82 22.68
CA TRP A 124 -4.30 -7.45 22.18
C TRP A 124 -3.05 -6.81 22.78
N ASP A 125 -1.92 -6.89 22.09
CA ASP A 125 -0.67 -6.23 22.51
C ASP A 125 -0.43 -4.92 21.74
N THR A 126 -0.76 -4.91 20.45
CA THR A 126 -0.36 -3.87 19.51
C THR A 126 -1.49 -2.91 19.18
N LEU A 127 -2.75 -3.38 19.17
CA LEU A 127 -3.90 -2.51 18.88
C LEU A 127 -3.98 -1.29 19.82
N PRO A 128 -3.85 -1.42 21.16
CA PRO A 128 -3.84 -0.26 22.06
C PRO A 128 -2.69 0.71 21.77
N ILE A 129 -1.52 0.20 21.37
CA ILE A 129 -0.35 1.00 21.03
C ILE A 129 -0.62 1.82 19.77
N ALA A 130 -1.15 1.19 18.73
CA ALA A 130 -1.50 1.87 17.47
C ALA A 130 -2.54 2.97 17.69
N MET A 131 -3.60 2.68 18.47
CA MET A 131 -4.62 3.65 18.87
C MET A 131 -4.01 4.85 19.61
N LYS A 132 -3.18 4.59 20.63
CA LYS A 132 -2.53 5.65 21.40
C LYS A 132 -1.60 6.52 20.55
N ARG A 133 -0.89 5.93 19.59
CA ARG A 133 -0.03 6.68 18.65
C ARG A 133 -0.85 7.62 17.79
N ALA A 134 -1.96 7.15 17.22
CA ALA A 134 -2.86 7.97 16.42
C ALA A 134 -3.44 9.12 17.27
N ASP A 135 -3.87 8.82 18.51
CA ASP A 135 -4.39 9.82 19.45
C ASP A 135 -3.35 10.88 19.77
N THR A 136 -2.10 10.47 19.95
CA THR A 136 -0.98 11.40 20.18
C THR A 136 -0.76 12.30 18.97
N LEU A 137 -0.75 11.76 17.74
CA LEU A 137 -0.60 12.56 16.51
C LEU A 137 -1.71 13.60 16.40
N VAL A 138 -2.97 13.18 16.50
CA VAL A 138 -4.12 14.09 16.36
C VAL A 138 -4.12 15.18 17.43
N ASN A 139 -3.78 14.84 18.68
CA ASN A 139 -3.64 15.84 19.75
C ASN A 139 -2.54 16.87 19.44
N GLN A 140 -1.39 16.45 18.90
CA GLN A 140 -0.31 17.36 18.54
C GLN A 140 -0.68 18.24 17.33
N LEU A 141 -1.39 17.69 16.35
CA LEU A 141 -1.93 18.47 15.23
C LEU A 141 -3.01 19.47 15.68
N GLY A 142 -3.85 19.10 16.65
CA GLY A 142 -4.85 19.98 17.26
C GLY A 142 -4.24 21.11 18.10
N ALA A 143 -3.04 20.92 18.64
CA ALA A 143 -2.31 21.95 19.36
C ALA A 143 -1.70 23.04 18.45
N GLN A 144 -1.65 22.81 17.13
CA GLN A 144 -1.16 23.80 16.18
C GLN A 144 -2.13 24.98 16.04
N LEU A 145 -1.58 26.18 15.86
CA LEU A 145 -2.37 27.41 15.74
C LEU A 145 -3.29 27.34 14.51
N ARG A 146 -4.61 27.52 14.71
CA ARG A 146 -5.67 27.51 13.68
C ARG A 146 -6.04 26.13 13.10
N SER A 147 -5.67 25.04 13.78
CA SER A 147 -6.10 23.70 13.39
C SER A 147 -7.59 23.47 13.70
N GLU A 148 -8.38 23.03 12.72
CA GLU A 148 -9.75 22.54 12.96
C GLU A 148 -9.76 21.36 13.95
N LEU A 149 -8.66 20.62 14.05
CA LEU A 149 -8.53 19.48 14.98
C LEU A 149 -8.49 19.90 16.45
N ALA A 150 -8.36 21.19 16.76
CA ALA A 150 -8.40 21.69 18.14
C ALA A 150 -9.74 21.43 18.85
N THR A 151 -10.81 21.15 18.09
CA THR A 151 -12.15 20.87 18.62
C THR A 151 -12.42 19.38 18.86
N VAL A 152 -11.47 18.52 18.48
CA VAL A 152 -11.55 17.07 18.70
C VAL A 152 -11.66 16.79 20.19
N SER A 153 -12.69 16.05 20.59
CA SER A 153 -12.96 15.75 22.00
C SER A 153 -12.96 14.27 22.33
N SER A 154 -13.15 13.41 21.33
CA SER A 154 -13.22 11.98 21.49
C SER A 154 -12.95 11.26 20.16
N ARG A 155 -12.83 9.94 20.22
CA ARG A 155 -12.65 9.05 19.08
C ARG A 155 -13.53 7.81 19.25
N SER A 156 -13.87 7.19 18.12
CA SER A 156 -14.55 5.89 18.07
C SER A 156 -13.66 4.76 18.58
N LYS A 157 -14.24 3.58 18.86
CA LYS A 157 -13.48 2.33 18.95
C LYS A 157 -12.70 2.09 17.65
N ALA A 158 -11.65 1.29 17.69
CA ALA A 158 -10.96 0.87 16.48
C ALA A 158 -11.85 -0.03 15.64
N MET A 159 -12.14 0.40 14.41
CA MET A 159 -12.81 -0.43 13.42
C MET A 159 -11.74 -1.25 12.69
N CYS A 160 -11.54 -2.49 13.10
CA CYS A 160 -10.67 -3.45 12.43
C CYS A 160 -11.41 -4.05 11.24
N THR A 161 -10.81 -4.00 10.05
CA THR A 161 -11.44 -4.41 8.79
C THR A 161 -10.59 -5.41 8.03
N VAL A 162 -11.24 -6.42 7.47
CA VAL A 162 -10.66 -7.45 6.60
C VAL A 162 -11.47 -7.54 5.32
N TYR A 163 -10.88 -7.14 4.21
CA TYR A 163 -11.37 -7.49 2.88
C TYR A 163 -10.76 -8.85 2.53
N PRO A 164 -11.56 -9.92 2.36
CA PRO A 164 -11.04 -11.29 2.25
C PRO A 164 -10.30 -11.57 0.93
N GLY A 165 -10.42 -10.68 -0.06
CA GLY A 165 -10.07 -10.96 -1.46
C GLY A 165 -11.36 -11.04 -2.29
N ASP A 166 -11.35 -11.83 -3.37
CA ASP A 166 -12.54 -12.11 -4.20
C ASP A 166 -13.23 -10.85 -4.79
N ASP A 167 -12.42 -9.87 -5.18
CA ASP A 167 -12.86 -8.56 -5.68
C ASP A 167 -13.75 -7.78 -4.67
N ALA A 168 -13.63 -8.09 -3.37
CA ALA A 168 -14.24 -7.33 -2.29
C ALA A 168 -13.82 -5.86 -2.38
N ARG A 169 -14.80 -4.97 -2.22
CA ARG A 169 -14.65 -3.53 -2.45
C ARG A 169 -15.54 -2.73 -1.51
N TYR A 170 -15.35 -1.41 -1.51
CA TYR A 170 -16.29 -0.48 -0.94
C TYR A 170 -16.54 0.62 -1.96
N VAL A 171 -17.78 0.75 -2.42
CA VAL A 171 -18.15 1.78 -3.40
C VAL A 171 -17.83 3.20 -2.91
N ARG A 172 -17.85 4.15 -3.85
CA ARG A 172 -17.66 5.56 -3.53
C ARG A 172 -18.64 6.07 -2.47
N HIS A 173 -18.11 6.70 -1.42
CA HIS A 173 -18.87 7.26 -0.31
C HIS A 173 -18.14 8.44 0.36
N VAL A 174 -18.80 9.02 1.36
CA VAL A 174 -18.28 10.05 2.28
C VAL A 174 -18.54 9.55 3.71
N ASP A 175 -17.58 9.73 4.61
CA ASP A 175 -17.65 9.20 5.99
C ASP A 175 -18.62 9.96 6.90
N ASN A 176 -18.77 11.26 6.63
CA ASN A 176 -19.68 12.18 7.30
C ASN A 176 -20.53 12.96 6.27
N PRO A 177 -21.54 12.31 5.67
CA PRO A 177 -22.39 12.96 4.67
C PRO A 177 -23.43 13.90 5.29
N ASP A 178 -23.89 13.62 6.52
CA ASP A 178 -25.07 14.25 7.12
C ASP A 178 -24.77 15.02 8.43
N GLY A 179 -23.49 15.30 8.72
CA GLY A 179 -23.10 15.99 9.95
C GLY A 179 -23.21 15.11 11.21
N ASN A 180 -22.70 13.88 11.13
CA ASN A 180 -22.72 12.86 12.18
C ASN A 180 -21.63 13.04 13.27
N GLY A 181 -20.86 14.14 13.22
CA GLY A 181 -19.84 14.51 14.19
C GLY A 181 -18.42 14.09 13.84
N ARG A 182 -18.22 13.22 12.83
CA ARG A 182 -16.88 12.76 12.44
C ARG A 182 -16.17 13.88 11.69
N LEU A 183 -15.04 14.32 12.23
CA LEU A 183 -14.23 15.40 11.66
C LEU A 183 -13.05 14.85 10.84
N LEU A 184 -12.38 13.84 11.37
CA LEU A 184 -11.17 13.27 10.79
C LEU A 184 -11.23 11.75 10.80
N THR A 185 -10.92 11.15 9.65
CA THR A 185 -10.72 9.71 9.49
C THR A 185 -9.23 9.42 9.50
N ALA A 186 -8.82 8.50 10.37
CA ALA A 186 -7.47 7.94 10.43
C ALA A 186 -7.50 6.47 10.02
N LEU A 187 -6.92 6.15 8.87
CA LEU A 187 -6.92 4.81 8.27
C LEU A 187 -5.51 4.23 8.27
N LEU A 188 -5.30 3.18 9.04
CA LEU A 188 -4.00 2.52 9.22
C LEU A 188 -3.97 1.19 8.48
N TYR A 189 -3.01 1.04 7.57
CA TYR A 189 -2.85 -0.15 6.74
C TYR A 189 -1.85 -1.16 7.29
N LEU A 190 -2.16 -2.45 7.09
CA LEU A 190 -1.45 -3.56 7.73
C LEU A 190 -1.01 -4.64 6.73
N ASN A 191 -0.71 -4.26 5.48
CA ASN A 191 -0.42 -5.21 4.39
C ASN A 191 1.04 -5.11 3.93
N PRO A 192 2.01 -5.67 4.66
CA PRO A 192 3.43 -5.61 4.27
C PRO A 192 3.75 -6.43 3.00
N GLU A 193 2.91 -7.42 2.67
CA GLU A 193 3.04 -8.27 1.49
C GLU A 193 2.26 -7.74 0.28
N TRP A 194 1.77 -6.50 0.33
CA TRP A 194 1.00 -5.95 -0.78
C TRP A 194 1.94 -5.68 -1.97
N GLU A 195 1.54 -6.12 -3.15
CA GLU A 195 2.24 -5.91 -4.43
C GLU A 195 1.30 -5.25 -5.45
N GLU A 196 1.88 -4.54 -6.41
CA GLU A 196 1.12 -3.93 -7.52
C GLU A 196 0.33 -5.01 -8.27
N GLY A 197 -0.98 -4.79 -8.42
CA GLY A 197 -1.89 -5.76 -9.05
C GLY A 197 -2.75 -6.57 -8.07
N ASN A 198 -2.44 -6.55 -6.76
CA ASN A 198 -3.31 -7.11 -5.72
C ASN A 198 -4.63 -6.32 -5.57
N GLY A 199 -4.70 -5.09 -6.08
CA GLY A 199 -5.85 -4.21 -5.97
C GLY A 199 -6.05 -3.70 -4.54
N GLY A 200 -7.27 -3.27 -4.20
CA GLY A 200 -7.61 -2.79 -2.86
C GLY A 200 -7.06 -1.40 -2.51
N GLU A 201 -6.60 -0.63 -3.50
CA GLU A 201 -6.22 0.76 -3.32
C GLU A 201 -7.40 1.61 -2.82
N LEU A 202 -7.12 2.59 -1.99
CA LEU A 202 -8.08 3.65 -1.66
C LEU A 202 -7.98 4.73 -2.74
N ARG A 203 -9.04 4.88 -3.52
CA ARG A 203 -9.16 5.98 -4.48
C ARG A 203 -9.81 7.18 -3.82
N VAL A 204 -9.10 8.30 -3.83
CA VAL A 204 -9.55 9.58 -3.26
C VAL A 204 -9.83 10.57 -4.39
N PHE A 205 -10.94 11.29 -4.28
CA PHE A 205 -11.34 12.32 -5.23
C PHE A 205 -11.04 13.69 -4.63
N ARG A 206 -9.96 14.35 -5.08
CA ARG A 206 -9.49 15.65 -4.58
C ARG A 206 -10.04 16.80 -5.44
N CYS A 207 -10.27 17.98 -4.82
CA CYS A 207 -10.86 19.22 -5.38
C CYS A 207 -12.41 19.28 -5.44
N LEU A 208 -13.03 19.61 -4.30
CA LEU A 208 -14.31 20.33 -4.21
C LEU A 208 -14.08 21.54 -3.27
N SER A 209 -14.15 22.77 -3.76
CA SER A 209 -14.24 23.95 -2.88
C SER A 209 -15.69 24.39 -2.80
N GLY A 210 -16.25 24.43 -1.58
CA GLY A 210 -17.61 24.91 -1.36
C GLY A 210 -17.76 26.40 -1.65
N SER A 211 -18.88 26.76 -2.27
CA SER A 211 -19.50 28.07 -2.03
C SER A 211 -20.84 27.83 -1.33
N GLY A 212 -21.20 28.78 -0.46
CA GLY A 212 -22.05 28.57 0.70
C GLY A 212 -23.47 28.02 0.49
N GLU A 213 -24.01 27.53 1.62
CA GLU A 213 -25.43 27.37 2.00
C GLU A 213 -26.45 26.99 0.91
N ALA A 214 -26.34 25.76 0.39
CA ALA A 214 -27.49 25.01 -0.13
C ALA A 214 -27.21 23.50 -0.07
N ALA A 215 -27.26 22.93 1.13
CA ALA A 215 -27.21 21.48 1.33
C ALA A 215 -28.63 20.90 1.27
N ALA A 216 -29.05 20.41 0.11
CA ALA A 216 -30.05 19.33 -0.01
C ALA A 216 -30.15 18.87 -1.49
N ALA A 217 -29.87 17.59 -1.72
CA ALA A 217 -30.04 16.83 -2.97
C ALA A 217 -28.95 17.00 -4.07
N GLY A 218 -27.98 16.07 -4.08
CA GLY A 218 -27.10 15.79 -5.23
C GLY A 218 -25.66 16.26 -5.03
N PHE A 219 -24.68 15.36 -5.21
CA PHE A 219 -23.26 15.75 -5.22
C PHE A 219 -22.94 16.51 -6.52
N VAL A 220 -22.18 17.59 -6.39
CA VAL A 220 -21.89 18.54 -7.46
C VAL A 220 -20.38 18.81 -7.47
N ASP A 221 -19.75 18.91 -8.65
CA ASP A 221 -18.34 19.27 -8.78
C ASP A 221 -18.06 20.71 -8.33
N CYS A 222 -16.78 21.13 -8.35
CA CYS A 222 -16.36 22.46 -7.90
C CYS A 222 -16.99 23.63 -8.68
N ASP A 223 -17.73 23.36 -9.77
CA ASP A 223 -18.37 24.34 -10.64
C ASP A 223 -19.90 24.19 -10.69
N GLY A 224 -20.51 23.43 -9.78
CA GLY A 224 -21.96 23.34 -9.70
C GLY A 224 -22.61 22.44 -10.77
N LYS A 225 -21.86 21.53 -11.40
CA LYS A 225 -22.41 20.47 -12.28
C LYS A 225 -22.56 19.13 -11.56
N SER A 226 -23.69 18.45 -11.79
CA SER A 226 -24.05 17.17 -11.15
C SER A 226 -23.04 16.06 -11.46
N LEU A 227 -22.75 15.22 -10.46
CA LEU A 227 -21.84 14.08 -10.52
C LEU A 227 -22.14 13.02 -11.60
N GLU A 228 -23.30 13.07 -12.27
CA GLU A 228 -23.66 12.17 -13.38
C GLU A 228 -22.68 12.24 -14.57
N SER A 229 -21.98 13.36 -14.76
CA SER A 229 -20.94 13.50 -15.79
C SER A 229 -19.65 12.76 -15.42
N ALA A 230 -19.30 12.69 -14.13
CA ALA A 230 -18.14 11.95 -13.61
C ALA A 230 -18.42 10.44 -13.52
N ASP A 231 -19.68 10.05 -13.27
CA ASP A 231 -20.15 8.66 -13.25
C ASP A 231 -20.17 7.99 -14.64
N ARG A 232 -20.07 8.76 -15.73
CA ARG A 232 -19.85 8.22 -17.10
C ARG A 232 -18.39 7.82 -17.37
N PHE A 233 -17.48 8.07 -16.42
CA PHE A 233 -16.08 7.68 -16.55
C PHE A 233 -15.88 6.23 -16.08
N ASP A 234 -15.95 5.29 -17.02
CA ASP A 234 -15.48 3.92 -16.78
C ASP A 234 -13.94 3.90 -16.83
N THR A 235 -13.29 3.72 -15.68
CA THR A 235 -11.82 3.66 -15.57
C THR A 235 -11.21 2.40 -16.21
N ARG A 236 -12.02 1.56 -16.87
CA ARG A 236 -11.57 0.39 -17.67
C ARG A 236 -11.41 0.72 -19.16
N VAL A 237 -11.82 1.91 -19.60
CA VAL A 237 -11.72 2.34 -21.01
C VAL A 237 -10.28 2.77 -21.29
N LYS A 238 -9.65 2.14 -22.29
CA LYS A 238 -8.32 2.53 -22.77
C LYS A 238 -8.40 3.93 -23.38
N SER A 239 -7.31 4.70 -23.29
CA SER A 239 -7.17 6.04 -23.93
C SER A 239 -7.66 6.09 -25.37
N ASP A 240 -7.57 4.97 -26.08
CA ASP A 240 -7.84 4.85 -27.50
C ASP A 240 -9.34 4.74 -27.85
N ASP A 241 -10.20 4.50 -26.85
CA ASP A 241 -11.66 4.33 -27.02
C ASP A 241 -12.47 5.61 -26.67
N LEU A 242 -11.83 6.63 -26.08
CA LEU A 242 -12.44 7.92 -25.79
C LEU A 242 -12.27 8.83 -27.01
N GLY A 243 -13.29 8.88 -27.87
CA GLY A 243 -13.37 9.88 -28.94
C GLY A 243 -13.19 11.28 -28.36
N ALA A 244 -12.33 12.08 -28.99
CA ALA A 244 -12.00 13.44 -28.56
C ALA A 244 -13.26 14.30 -28.37
N THR A 245 -13.71 14.43 -27.13
CA THR A 245 -14.64 15.46 -26.68
C THR A 245 -13.88 16.42 -25.78
N ASP A 246 -13.94 17.72 -26.08
CA ASP A 246 -13.11 18.81 -25.54
C ASP A 246 -13.17 19.05 -24.00
N GLU A 247 -13.79 18.19 -23.19
CA GLU A 247 -14.02 18.41 -21.75
C GLU A 247 -13.24 17.47 -20.80
N ILE A 248 -12.43 16.52 -21.27
CA ILE A 248 -11.66 15.62 -20.37
C ILE A 248 -10.25 15.43 -20.91
N VAL A 249 -9.25 15.99 -20.22
CA VAL A 249 -7.84 15.75 -20.53
C VAL A 249 -7.30 14.73 -19.53
N ALA A 250 -7.19 13.47 -19.96
CA ALA A 250 -6.40 12.48 -19.24
C ALA A 250 -4.93 12.92 -19.30
N VAL A 251 -4.43 13.54 -18.22
CA VAL A 251 -2.99 13.75 -18.03
C VAL A 251 -2.39 12.40 -17.64
N ASP A 252 -1.23 12.05 -18.21
CA ASP A 252 -0.54 10.79 -17.92
C ASP A 252 -0.45 10.53 -16.41
N ALA A 253 -0.84 9.33 -16.01
CA ALA A 253 -0.86 8.94 -14.61
C ALA A 253 0.54 9.11 -13.99
N ARG A 254 0.64 9.91 -12.92
CA ARG A 254 1.90 10.31 -12.28
C ARG A 254 2.02 9.66 -10.91
N ASP A 255 3.13 8.98 -10.67
CA ASP A 255 3.47 8.52 -9.33
C ASP A 255 3.93 9.72 -8.50
N VAL A 256 3.26 9.94 -7.36
CA VAL A 256 3.48 11.09 -6.46
C VAL A 256 4.35 10.68 -5.28
N ALA A 257 4.19 9.45 -4.82
CA ALA A 257 5.01 8.79 -3.81
C ALA A 257 4.91 7.26 -3.99
N GLU A 258 5.69 6.49 -3.22
CA GLU A 258 5.65 5.03 -3.26
C GLU A 258 4.21 4.52 -3.04
N GLY A 259 3.61 3.87 -4.04
CA GLY A 259 2.22 3.41 -3.97
C GLY A 259 1.20 4.53 -3.81
N VAL A 260 1.49 5.77 -4.23
CA VAL A 260 0.51 6.87 -4.33
C VAL A 260 0.56 7.43 -5.75
N ARG A 261 -0.54 7.30 -6.48
CA ARG A 261 -0.59 7.59 -7.91
C ARG A 261 -1.74 8.53 -8.25
N ASP A 262 -1.44 9.65 -8.89
CA ASP A 262 -2.45 10.49 -9.52
C ASP A 262 -2.83 9.86 -10.87
N VAL A 263 -4.05 9.35 -10.98
CA VAL A 263 -4.51 8.54 -12.11
C VAL A 263 -5.18 9.37 -13.18
N ALA A 264 -5.87 10.45 -12.80
CA ALA A 264 -6.53 11.35 -13.74
C ALA A 264 -6.71 12.75 -13.16
N THR A 265 -6.78 13.74 -14.04
CA THR A 265 -7.07 15.14 -13.73
C THR A 265 -8.24 15.59 -14.60
N LEU A 266 -9.46 15.59 -14.07
CA LEU A 266 -10.66 16.01 -14.81
C LEU A 266 -10.75 17.54 -14.83
N ARG A 267 -10.97 18.16 -16.00
CA ARG A 267 -11.17 19.62 -16.14
C ARG A 267 -12.62 19.88 -16.57
N GLY A 268 -13.47 20.42 -15.71
CA GLY A 268 -14.85 20.77 -16.09
C GLY A 268 -14.90 21.95 -17.09
N GLY A 269 -15.81 21.92 -18.07
CA GLY A 269 -16.04 23.03 -19.00
C GLY A 269 -17.01 24.08 -18.44
N GLY A 270 -16.50 25.12 -17.77
CA GLY A 270 -17.32 26.25 -17.30
C GLY A 270 -17.36 27.43 -18.28
N GLU A 271 -18.49 28.14 -18.38
CA GLU A 271 -18.72 29.25 -19.32
C GLU A 271 -17.82 30.50 -19.12
N ASN A 272 -16.97 30.55 -18.08
CA ASN A 272 -16.16 31.73 -17.73
C ASN A 272 -14.64 31.50 -17.61
N GLY A 273 -14.10 30.36 -18.03
CA GLY A 273 -12.66 30.22 -18.29
C GLY A 273 -11.70 30.05 -17.10
N GLU A 274 -12.17 29.89 -15.86
CA GLU A 274 -11.33 29.51 -14.70
C GLU A 274 -11.94 28.31 -13.96
N THR A 275 -11.55 27.07 -14.34
CA THR A 275 -12.02 25.84 -13.70
C THR A 275 -10.85 25.09 -13.02
N LYS A 276 -11.01 24.71 -11.74
CA LYS A 276 -10.01 23.91 -11.00
C LYS A 276 -10.17 22.42 -11.32
N PRO A 277 -9.08 21.68 -11.56
CA PRO A 277 -9.20 20.27 -11.93
C PRO A 277 -9.48 19.34 -10.73
N VAL A 278 -10.35 18.34 -10.92
CA VAL A 278 -10.55 17.23 -9.96
C VAL A 278 -9.44 16.20 -10.16
N ARG A 279 -8.71 15.87 -9.09
CA ARG A 279 -7.63 14.86 -9.15
C ARG A 279 -8.09 13.54 -8.54
N LEU A 280 -7.88 12.45 -9.27
CA LEU A 280 -8.10 11.10 -8.77
C LEU A 280 -6.76 10.55 -8.30
N THR A 281 -6.65 10.24 -7.01
CA THR A 281 -5.42 9.71 -6.41
C THR A 281 -5.67 8.33 -5.81
N ASP A 282 -4.93 7.33 -6.26
CA ASP A 282 -4.95 5.98 -5.71
C ASP A 282 -3.86 5.84 -4.65
N VAL A 283 -4.23 5.36 -3.47
CA VAL A 283 -3.32 5.10 -2.34
C VAL A 283 -3.28 3.61 -2.07
N ALA A 284 -2.14 2.99 -2.33
CA ALA A 284 -1.88 1.59 -2.03
C ALA A 284 -1.94 1.33 -0.53
N PRO A 285 -2.53 0.19 -0.09
CA PRO A 285 -2.74 -0.12 1.31
C PRO A 285 -1.48 -0.74 1.96
N LEU A 286 -0.32 -0.08 1.81
CA LEU A 286 0.98 -0.57 2.27
C LEU A 286 1.05 -0.73 3.80
N GLY A 287 1.72 -1.77 4.28
CA GLY A 287 1.91 -2.01 5.71
C GLY A 287 2.57 -0.84 6.45
N GLY A 288 2.00 -0.44 7.59
CA GLY A 288 2.54 0.62 8.44
C GLY A 288 2.25 2.04 7.96
N ARG A 289 1.47 2.20 6.88
CA ARG A 289 0.99 3.48 6.36
C ARG A 289 -0.24 3.97 7.11
N LEU A 290 -0.21 5.22 7.55
CA LEU A 290 -1.38 5.94 8.04
C LEU A 290 -1.85 6.94 6.99
N VAL A 291 -3.14 6.93 6.68
CA VAL A 291 -3.79 7.96 5.85
C VAL A 291 -4.73 8.76 6.76
N LEU A 292 -4.55 10.07 6.81
CA LEU A 292 -5.47 10.98 7.48
C LEU A 292 -6.24 11.77 6.43
N PHE A 293 -7.56 11.85 6.56
CA PHE A 293 -8.37 12.70 5.69
C PHE A 293 -9.61 13.24 6.39
N LYS A 294 -10.09 14.41 5.93
CA LYS A 294 -11.33 15.02 6.45
C LYS A 294 -12.51 14.08 6.16
N SER A 295 -13.34 13.81 7.17
CA SER A 295 -14.42 12.83 7.03
C SER A 295 -15.62 13.36 6.22
N ASP A 296 -15.70 14.67 6.01
CA ASP A 296 -16.82 15.31 5.32
C ASP A 296 -16.71 15.25 3.78
N ALA A 297 -17.63 15.94 3.11
CA ALA A 297 -17.75 15.96 1.65
C ALA A 297 -16.50 16.48 0.90
N ARG A 298 -15.48 16.99 1.60
CA ARG A 298 -14.19 17.35 0.99
C ARG A 298 -13.43 16.13 0.46
N VAL A 299 -13.69 14.93 0.99
CA VAL A 299 -12.95 13.71 0.62
C VAL A 299 -13.88 12.52 0.30
N PRO A 300 -14.62 12.56 -0.82
CA PRO A 300 -15.24 11.36 -1.36
C PRO A 300 -14.16 10.34 -1.70
N HIS A 301 -14.41 9.06 -1.41
CA HIS A 301 -13.44 8.00 -1.64
C HIS A 301 -14.09 6.63 -1.83
N GLU A 302 -13.36 5.70 -2.44
CA GLU A 302 -13.76 4.30 -2.63
C GLU A 302 -12.58 3.35 -2.39
N VAL A 303 -12.88 2.09 -2.05
CA VAL A 303 -11.90 1.00 -1.98
C VAL A 303 -12.06 0.16 -3.24
N LEU A 304 -11.01 0.13 -4.07
CA LEU A 304 -10.99 -0.68 -5.28
C LEU A 304 -11.07 -2.17 -4.95
N ALA A 305 -11.42 -2.98 -5.95
CA ALA A 305 -11.54 -4.43 -5.79
C ALA A 305 -10.21 -5.04 -5.29
N ALA A 306 -10.26 -5.68 -4.13
CA ALA A 306 -9.13 -6.38 -3.53
C ALA A 306 -9.12 -7.84 -4.00
N ARG A 307 -8.00 -8.29 -4.55
CA ARG A 307 -7.78 -9.68 -5.02
C ARG A 307 -6.95 -10.51 -4.06
N ALA A 308 -6.40 -9.86 -3.03
CA ALA A 308 -5.71 -10.48 -1.92
C ALA A 308 -6.31 -9.97 -0.60
N PRO A 309 -6.14 -10.70 0.52
CA PRO A 309 -6.57 -10.24 1.83
C PRO A 309 -5.99 -8.86 2.16
N ARG A 310 -6.86 -7.91 2.51
CA ARG A 310 -6.50 -6.52 2.86
C ARG A 310 -7.02 -6.17 4.25
N TYR A 311 -6.09 -5.83 5.12
CA TYR A 311 -6.28 -5.48 6.52
C TYR A 311 -6.10 -3.96 6.73
N ALA A 312 -7.02 -3.37 7.49
CA ALA A 312 -6.89 -1.97 7.92
C ALA A 312 -7.58 -1.72 9.27
N VAL A 313 -7.13 -0.69 9.98
CA VAL A 313 -7.76 -0.16 11.19
C VAL A 313 -8.22 1.27 10.91
N THR A 314 -9.50 1.55 11.10
CA THR A 314 -10.06 2.90 10.97
C THR A 314 -10.39 3.47 12.34
N LEU A 315 -10.03 4.73 12.54
CA LEU A 315 -10.45 5.52 13.69
C LEU A 315 -11.07 6.83 13.22
N TRP A 316 -12.25 7.15 13.73
CA TRP A 316 -12.89 8.45 13.53
C TRP A 316 -12.79 9.32 14.77
N TYR A 317 -12.26 10.52 14.59
CA TYR A 317 -12.18 11.58 15.60
C TYR A 317 -13.36 12.54 15.47
N PHE A 318 -13.93 12.94 16.60
CA PHE A 318 -15.20 13.66 16.63
C PHE A 318 -15.07 15.10 17.11
N ASP A 319 -15.75 16.01 16.41
CA ASP A 319 -15.95 17.39 16.82
C ASP A 319 -16.96 17.47 17.98
N LYS A 320 -16.60 18.18 19.05
CA LYS A 320 -17.45 18.30 20.25
C LYS A 320 -18.81 18.94 19.97
N SER A 321 -18.83 19.99 19.15
CA SER A 321 -20.02 20.79 18.89
C SER A 321 -20.99 20.05 17.97
N GLU A 322 -20.47 19.39 16.95
CA GLU A 322 -21.25 18.61 16.00
C GLU A 322 -21.82 17.34 16.65
N VAL A 323 -21.05 16.64 17.50
CA VAL A 323 -21.60 15.53 18.30
C VAL A 323 -22.70 15.99 19.24
N THR A 324 -22.54 17.17 19.86
CA THR A 324 -23.58 17.72 20.74
C THR A 324 -24.83 18.07 19.94
N ALA A 325 -24.68 18.68 18.76
CA ALA A 325 -25.79 19.01 17.87
C ALA A 325 -26.49 17.75 17.34
N ALA A 326 -25.73 16.75 16.90
CA ALA A 326 -26.26 15.48 16.40
C ALA A 326 -27.01 14.70 17.49
N ARG A 327 -26.59 14.79 18.76
CA ARG A 327 -27.29 14.17 19.90
C ARG A 327 -28.49 14.97 20.40
N ALA A 328 -28.50 16.29 20.19
CA ALA A 328 -29.57 17.19 20.65
C ALA A 328 -30.79 17.21 19.71
N ALA A 329 -30.65 16.70 18.49
CA ALA A 329 -31.70 16.65 17.48
C ALA A 329 -31.92 15.19 17.01
N PRO A 330 -32.60 14.34 17.81
CA PRO A 330 -33.04 13.03 17.33
C PRO A 330 -33.98 13.22 16.12
N LEU A 331 -33.84 12.36 15.12
CA LEU A 331 -34.68 12.39 13.91
C LEU A 331 -36.16 12.32 14.31
N SER A 332 -36.96 13.26 13.84
CA SER A 332 -38.41 13.16 13.91
C SER A 332 -38.90 11.96 13.10
N GLU A 333 -40.11 11.47 13.40
CA GLU A 333 -40.70 10.31 12.72
C GLU A 333 -40.76 10.50 11.19
N ALA A 334 -41.05 11.73 10.72
CA ALA A 334 -41.03 12.08 9.30
C ALA A 334 -39.62 12.07 8.69
N GLU A 335 -38.59 12.52 9.42
CA GLU A 335 -37.20 12.45 8.95
C GLU A 335 -36.68 11.00 8.93
N ARG A 336 -37.17 10.14 9.83
CA ARG A 336 -36.89 8.69 9.82
C ARG A 336 -37.48 8.03 8.58
N GLU A 337 -38.76 8.28 8.27
CA GLU A 337 -39.42 7.77 7.06
C GLU A 337 -38.73 8.26 5.78
N GLU A 338 -38.39 9.55 5.67
CA GLU A 338 -37.67 10.10 4.51
C GLU A 338 -36.28 9.45 4.34
N GLN A 339 -35.59 9.18 5.45
CA GLN A 339 -34.29 8.53 5.45
C GLN A 339 -34.40 7.06 5.04
N GLU A 340 -35.42 6.34 5.49
CA GLU A 340 -35.72 4.97 5.04
C GLU A 340 -36.05 4.92 3.54
N GLU A 341 -36.84 5.87 3.03
CA GLU A 341 -37.10 5.99 1.60
C GLU A 341 -35.85 6.36 0.78
N LYS A 342 -34.96 7.18 1.33
CA LYS A 342 -33.66 7.51 0.73
C LYS A 342 -32.79 6.26 0.64
N ILE A 343 -32.70 5.49 1.72
CA ILE A 343 -32.00 4.19 1.76
C ILE A 343 -32.59 3.22 0.74
N ALA A 344 -33.91 3.10 0.65
CA ALA A 344 -34.58 2.23 -0.31
C ALA A 344 -34.33 2.65 -1.77
N ARG A 345 -34.33 3.95 -2.05
CA ARG A 345 -33.97 4.50 -3.38
C ARG A 345 -32.52 4.24 -3.72
N GLU A 346 -31.62 4.41 -2.76
CA GLU A 346 -30.19 4.15 -2.93
C GLU A 346 -29.92 2.67 -3.19
N ILE A 347 -30.55 1.76 -2.43
CA ILE A 347 -30.57 0.31 -2.67
C ILE A 347 -31.03 -0.02 -4.09
N LYS A 348 -32.11 0.60 -4.56
CA LYS A 348 -32.66 0.39 -5.91
C LYS A 348 -31.74 0.92 -7.01
N PHE A 349 -31.14 2.09 -6.80
CA PHE A 349 -30.18 2.69 -7.72
C PHE A 349 -28.90 1.85 -7.83
N MET A 350 -28.36 1.40 -6.68
CA MET A 350 -27.18 0.53 -6.62
C MET A 350 -27.40 -0.81 -7.33
N ARG A 351 -28.60 -1.41 -7.20
CA ARG A 351 -29.00 -2.63 -7.94
C ARG A 351 -28.94 -2.43 -9.46
N LEU A 352 -29.47 -1.31 -9.94
CA LEU A 352 -29.54 -1.01 -11.38
C LEU A 352 -28.15 -0.70 -11.97
N LYS A 353 -27.29 0.00 -11.22
CA LYS A 353 -25.96 0.44 -11.67
C LYS A 353 -24.89 -0.66 -11.59
N HIS A 354 -24.94 -1.53 -10.58
CA HIS A 354 -23.87 -2.50 -10.31
C HIS A 354 -24.24 -3.97 -10.60
N GLY A 355 -25.46 -4.27 -11.07
CA GLY A 355 -25.84 -5.63 -11.46
C GLY A 355 -25.93 -6.63 -10.30
N VAL A 356 -26.27 -6.14 -9.10
CA VAL A 356 -26.36 -6.90 -7.84
C VAL A 356 -27.46 -7.97 -7.94
N THR A 357 -27.10 -9.24 -7.71
CA THR A 357 -28.03 -10.39 -7.83
C THR A 357 -28.59 -10.90 -6.50
N SER A 358 -28.00 -10.52 -5.35
CA SER A 358 -28.42 -10.94 -4.01
C SER A 358 -29.35 -9.93 -3.30
N GLU A 359 -30.30 -10.42 -2.51
CA GLU A 359 -31.14 -9.56 -1.67
C GLU A 359 -30.38 -9.04 -0.43
N PRO A 360 -30.53 -7.74 -0.07
CA PRO A 360 -29.89 -7.18 1.12
C PRO A 360 -30.58 -7.66 2.40
N GLU A 361 -29.82 -8.07 3.42
CA GLU A 361 -30.37 -8.25 4.77
C GLU A 361 -30.44 -6.88 5.46
N VAL A 362 -31.65 -6.43 5.81
CA VAL A 362 -31.93 -5.15 6.51
C VAL A 362 -32.31 -5.44 7.96
N ARG A 363 -31.66 -4.78 8.93
CA ARG A 363 -31.95 -4.87 10.37
C ARG A 363 -32.17 -3.45 10.94
N ILE A 364 -33.27 -3.22 11.64
CA ILE A 364 -33.61 -1.93 12.25
C ILE A 364 -33.45 -2.04 13.77
N ARG A 365 -32.81 -1.04 14.39
CA ARG A 365 -32.62 -0.97 15.85
C ARG A 365 -33.63 0.00 16.44
N ASP A 366 -34.45 -0.46 17.39
CA ASP A 366 -35.41 0.38 18.11
C ASP A 366 -34.77 0.97 19.39
N SER A 367 -34.89 2.28 19.59
CA SER A 367 -34.11 3.02 20.59
C SER A 367 -34.63 2.98 22.02
N GLN A 368 -35.72 2.24 22.28
CA GLN A 368 -36.29 2.12 23.64
C GLN A 368 -36.01 0.79 24.37
N GLU A 369 -35.70 -0.32 23.68
CA GLU A 369 -35.67 -1.64 24.34
C GLU A 369 -34.34 -2.40 24.26
N GLY A 370 -33.36 -1.96 23.46
CA GLY A 370 -32.02 -2.57 23.45
C GLY A 370 -31.94 -4.00 22.88
N GLU A 371 -33.05 -4.59 22.45
CA GLU A 371 -33.09 -5.85 21.70
C GLU A 371 -33.21 -5.61 20.18
N TRP A 372 -32.56 -6.47 19.39
CA TRP A 372 -32.64 -6.46 17.94
C TRP A 372 -34.01 -6.98 17.49
N ARG A 373 -34.77 -6.17 16.76
CA ARG A 373 -35.97 -6.66 16.05
C ARG A 373 -35.63 -6.88 14.58
N ASP A 374 -35.93 -8.08 14.11
CA ASP A 374 -35.98 -8.37 12.69
C ASP A 374 -37.22 -7.65 12.13
N THR A 375 -37.04 -6.60 11.32
CA THR A 375 -38.16 -5.96 10.63
C THR A 375 -38.48 -6.78 9.39
N GLY A 376 -38.93 -8.01 9.65
CA GLY A 376 -39.47 -8.84 8.61
C GLY A 376 -40.72 -8.16 8.05
N THR A 377 -40.74 -8.01 6.73
CA THR A 377 -41.91 -8.45 5.98
C THR A 377 -42.03 -9.97 6.07
N THR A 378 -41.90 -10.54 7.26
CA THR A 378 -42.31 -11.90 7.55
C THR A 378 -43.78 -11.78 7.85
N ARG A 379 -44.60 -12.17 6.87
CA ARG A 379 -45.93 -12.67 7.20
C ARG A 379 -45.75 -13.60 8.41
N PRO A 380 -46.57 -13.49 9.47
CA PRO A 380 -46.35 -14.25 10.70
C PRO A 380 -46.22 -15.74 10.37
N THR A 381 -45.09 -16.34 10.74
CA THR A 381 -44.91 -17.79 10.65
C THR A 381 -45.74 -18.43 11.77
N PRO A 382 -46.50 -19.49 11.48
CA PRO A 382 -47.35 -20.13 12.45
C PRO A 382 -46.50 -20.82 13.50
N ASP A 383 -47.00 -20.82 14.74
CA ASP A 383 -46.35 -21.53 15.82
C ASP A 383 -46.40 -23.04 15.52
N VAL A 384 -45.24 -23.69 15.59
CA VAL A 384 -45.07 -25.11 15.27
C VAL A 384 -44.49 -25.85 16.48
N PRO A 385 -44.93 -27.08 16.77
CA PRO A 385 -44.38 -27.87 17.87
C PRO A 385 -42.87 -27.98 17.75
N GLY A 386 -42.12 -27.88 18.85
CA GLY A 386 -40.67 -27.59 18.84
C GLY A 386 -39.73 -28.56 18.10
N GLN A 387 -40.25 -29.66 17.55
CA GLN A 387 -39.52 -30.55 16.65
C GLN A 387 -39.67 -30.15 15.16
N CYS A 388 -40.63 -29.29 14.83
CA CYS A 388 -40.97 -28.83 13.49
C CYS A 388 -40.43 -27.42 13.24
N SER A 389 -40.33 -27.01 11.98
CA SER A 389 -40.02 -25.63 11.58
C SER A 389 -40.97 -25.13 10.48
N ALA A 390 -41.22 -23.83 10.42
CA ALA A 390 -42.02 -23.19 9.37
C ALA A 390 -41.26 -22.00 8.75
N ALA A 391 -41.30 -21.88 7.43
CA ALA A 391 -40.65 -20.79 6.69
C ALA A 391 -41.45 -20.41 5.43
N TRP A 392 -41.43 -19.14 5.02
CA TRP A 392 -42.04 -18.69 3.77
C TRP A 392 -41.14 -18.97 2.57
N GLU A 393 -41.72 -19.49 1.49
CA GLU A 393 -41.12 -19.72 0.17
C GLU A 393 -41.84 -18.82 -0.85
N ASP A 394 -41.11 -18.18 -1.76
CA ASP A 394 -41.65 -17.38 -2.90
C ASP A 394 -42.64 -16.25 -2.53
N GLY A 395 -42.64 -15.78 -1.28
CA GLY A 395 -43.40 -14.63 -0.80
C GLY A 395 -44.90 -14.89 -0.55
N ASP A 396 -45.47 -15.93 -1.14
CA ASP A 396 -46.87 -16.32 -0.97
C ASP A 396 -47.08 -17.77 -0.48
N VAL A 397 -46.06 -18.62 -0.45
CA VAL A 397 -46.17 -20.01 0.04
C VAL A 397 -45.49 -20.15 1.40
N ILE A 398 -46.07 -20.94 2.30
CA ILE A 398 -45.44 -21.31 3.58
C ILE A 398 -45.15 -22.81 3.62
N ALA A 399 -43.93 -23.18 4.00
CA ALA A 399 -43.44 -24.55 4.09
C ALA A 399 -43.21 -24.95 5.56
N ILE A 400 -43.89 -26.01 5.99
CA ILE A 400 -43.77 -26.62 7.32
C ILE A 400 -42.97 -27.92 7.19
N THR A 401 -41.85 -28.03 7.92
CA THR A 401 -40.93 -29.17 7.88
C THR A 401 -40.97 -29.97 9.18
N VAL A 402 -41.27 -31.26 9.06
CA VAL A 402 -41.31 -32.23 10.16
C VAL A 402 -40.16 -33.23 9.99
N PRO A 403 -39.15 -33.26 10.90
CA PRO A 403 -38.09 -34.25 10.85
C PRO A 403 -38.63 -35.65 11.16
N LEU A 404 -38.13 -36.67 10.45
CA LEU A 404 -38.59 -38.05 10.58
C LEU A 404 -37.45 -39.00 10.97
N PRO A 405 -37.73 -40.02 11.81
CA PRO A 405 -36.79 -41.10 12.11
C PRO A 405 -36.32 -41.86 10.85
N ALA A 406 -35.14 -42.48 10.97
CA ALA A 406 -34.62 -43.34 9.92
C ALA A 406 -35.52 -44.58 9.75
N GLY A 407 -35.99 -44.84 8.51
CA GLY A 407 -36.84 -45.98 8.18
C GLY A 407 -38.28 -45.64 7.79
N THR A 408 -38.80 -44.47 8.18
CA THR A 408 -40.21 -44.06 8.01
C THR A 408 -40.63 -43.97 6.53
N CYS A 409 -41.66 -44.72 6.11
CA CYS A 409 -42.19 -44.69 4.75
C CYS A 409 -43.32 -43.65 4.62
N ALA A 410 -43.60 -43.22 3.39
CA ALA A 410 -44.64 -42.20 3.15
C ALA A 410 -46.05 -42.67 3.58
N ALA A 411 -46.30 -43.98 3.63
CA ALA A 411 -47.55 -44.56 4.10
C ALA A 411 -47.73 -44.45 5.62
N ASP A 412 -46.66 -44.13 6.36
CA ASP A 412 -46.68 -43.99 7.82
C ASP A 412 -46.98 -42.54 8.26
N CYS A 413 -47.20 -41.61 7.32
CA CYS A 413 -47.49 -40.21 7.60
C CYS A 413 -48.86 -39.79 7.04
N GLY A 414 -49.61 -38.99 7.80
CA GLY A 414 -50.89 -38.40 7.41
C GLY A 414 -50.84 -36.88 7.47
N VAL A 415 -51.55 -36.20 6.57
CA VAL A 415 -51.74 -34.74 6.62
C VAL A 415 -53.20 -34.44 6.31
N GLU A 416 -53.88 -33.81 7.25
CA GLU A 416 -55.28 -33.36 7.12
C GLU A 416 -55.40 -31.90 7.55
N VAL A 417 -56.37 -31.17 7.00
CA VAL A 417 -56.72 -29.82 7.47
C VAL A 417 -58.11 -29.83 8.04
N ASP A 418 -58.23 -29.35 9.28
CA ASP A 418 -59.51 -28.97 9.85
C ASP A 418 -59.86 -27.57 9.33
N THR A 419 -60.71 -27.53 8.31
CA THR A 419 -61.17 -26.32 7.63
C THR A 419 -62.04 -25.44 8.53
N SER A 420 -62.58 -25.98 9.63
CA SER A 420 -63.39 -25.21 10.57
C SER A 420 -62.57 -24.36 11.53
N SER A 421 -61.30 -24.77 11.76
CA SER A 421 -60.36 -24.09 12.65
C SER A 421 -59.08 -23.63 11.96
N SER A 422 -59.00 -23.76 10.63
CA SER A 422 -57.82 -23.51 9.79
C SER A 422 -56.54 -24.07 10.41
N THR A 423 -56.61 -25.33 10.85
CA THR A 423 -55.53 -26.02 11.54
C THR A 423 -55.08 -27.22 10.73
N LEU A 424 -53.78 -27.25 10.40
CA LEU A 424 -53.11 -28.37 9.76
C LEU A 424 -52.73 -29.42 10.81
N ILE A 425 -53.22 -30.65 10.62
CA ILE A 425 -52.95 -31.81 11.46
C ILE A 425 -52.00 -32.73 10.69
N ILE A 426 -50.78 -32.91 11.20
CA ILE A 426 -49.73 -33.74 10.60
C ILE A 426 -49.49 -34.93 11.53
N GLU A 427 -49.79 -36.13 11.07
CA GLU A 427 -49.49 -37.38 11.78
C GLU A 427 -48.18 -37.94 11.23
N ALA A 428 -47.17 -38.10 12.09
CA ALA A 428 -45.88 -38.65 11.68
C ALA A 428 -45.10 -39.27 12.86
N PRO A 429 -44.44 -40.43 12.64
CA PRO A 429 -43.69 -41.11 13.69
C PRO A 429 -42.53 -40.25 14.21
N GLY A 430 -42.39 -40.17 15.53
CA GLY A 430 -41.29 -39.46 16.18
C GLY A 430 -41.65 -38.06 16.67
N LEU A 431 -42.83 -37.55 16.33
CA LEU A 431 -43.42 -36.38 16.97
C LEU A 431 -43.91 -36.71 18.39
N GLU A 432 -43.94 -35.71 19.27
CA GLU A 432 -44.47 -35.89 20.62
C GLU A 432 -45.98 -36.18 20.57
N GLY A 433 -46.36 -37.44 20.81
CA GLY A 433 -47.74 -37.93 20.62
C GLY A 433 -48.11 -38.33 19.17
N ASP A 434 -47.10 -38.46 18.28
CA ASP A 434 -47.21 -38.83 16.85
C ASP A 434 -48.06 -37.87 15.98
N VAL A 435 -48.50 -36.73 16.52
CA VAL A 435 -49.35 -35.75 15.82
C VAL A 435 -48.90 -34.32 16.13
N ALA A 436 -48.68 -33.50 15.09
CA ALA A 436 -48.46 -32.06 15.17
C ALA A 436 -49.70 -31.29 14.69
N ARG A 437 -50.10 -30.24 15.42
CA ARG A 437 -51.17 -29.34 15.04
C ARG A 437 -50.61 -27.94 14.82
N VAL A 438 -50.79 -27.38 13.62
CA VAL A 438 -50.25 -26.08 13.21
C VAL A 438 -51.37 -25.20 12.71
N LYS A 439 -51.60 -24.04 13.34
CA LYS A 439 -52.63 -23.09 12.92
C LYS A 439 -52.13 -22.29 11.72
N LEU A 440 -52.84 -22.29 10.59
CA LEU A 440 -52.39 -21.62 9.37
C LEU A 440 -52.60 -20.08 9.45
N PRO A 441 -51.75 -19.28 8.78
CA PRO A 441 -51.89 -17.81 8.74
C PRO A 441 -53.14 -17.37 7.96
N GLU A 442 -53.63 -16.17 8.26
CA GLU A 442 -54.84 -15.61 7.64
C GLU A 442 -54.63 -15.41 6.13
N GLY A 443 -55.59 -15.90 5.32
CA GLY A 443 -55.49 -15.92 3.86
C GLY A 443 -54.85 -17.17 3.25
N ALA A 444 -54.58 -18.22 4.05
CA ALA A 444 -54.11 -19.51 3.55
C ALA A 444 -55.18 -20.26 2.73
N ASP A 445 -54.78 -20.77 1.56
CA ASP A 445 -55.62 -21.59 0.68
C ASP A 445 -55.53 -23.07 1.07
N GLU A 446 -56.56 -23.57 1.78
CA GLU A 446 -56.64 -24.93 2.31
C GLU A 446 -56.69 -26.02 1.20
N ASP A 447 -57.01 -25.66 -0.04
CA ASP A 447 -57.00 -26.58 -1.19
C ASP A 447 -55.61 -26.65 -1.88
N SER A 448 -54.66 -25.80 -1.48
CA SER A 448 -53.32 -25.69 -2.11
C SER A 448 -52.25 -26.60 -1.50
N ILE A 449 -52.63 -27.53 -0.63
CA ILE A 449 -51.70 -28.27 0.23
C ILE A 449 -50.90 -29.31 -0.56
N ALA A 450 -49.58 -29.17 -0.55
CA ALA A 450 -48.66 -30.11 -1.17
C ALA A 450 -47.72 -30.74 -0.14
N VAL A 451 -47.67 -32.08 -0.11
CA VAL A 451 -46.85 -32.86 0.83
C VAL A 451 -45.72 -33.58 0.10
N LYS A 452 -44.48 -33.46 0.59
CA LYS A 452 -43.30 -34.09 0.00
C LYS A 452 -42.35 -34.65 1.06
N LEU A 453 -41.89 -35.89 0.85
CA LEU A 453 -40.86 -36.52 1.68
C LEU A 453 -39.45 -36.19 1.16
N SER A 454 -38.67 -35.47 1.95
CA SER A 454 -37.25 -35.16 1.68
C SER A 454 -36.32 -36.25 2.25
N LYS A 455 -35.25 -36.59 1.53
CA LYS A 455 -34.31 -37.69 1.86
C LYS A 455 -32.87 -37.23 2.21
N LYS A 456 -32.53 -35.94 2.09
CA LYS A 456 -31.19 -35.36 2.40
C LYS A 456 -31.31 -33.85 2.74
N PRO A 457 -30.44 -33.27 3.59
CA PRO A 457 -29.40 -33.91 4.41
C PRO A 457 -29.95 -34.69 5.62
N THR A 458 -31.18 -34.43 6.03
CA THR A 458 -31.97 -35.20 7.02
C THR A 458 -33.30 -35.64 6.39
N ARG A 459 -33.89 -36.75 6.85
CA ARG A 459 -35.19 -37.26 6.34
C ARG A 459 -36.32 -36.46 6.98
N ALA A 460 -37.19 -35.85 6.19
CA ALA A 460 -38.26 -34.97 6.70
C ALA A 460 -39.51 -34.99 5.81
N LEU A 461 -40.68 -34.75 6.39
CA LEU A 461 -41.93 -34.45 5.67
C LEU A 461 -42.07 -32.93 5.54
N VAL A 462 -42.26 -32.42 4.33
CA VAL A 462 -42.46 -30.98 4.08
C VAL A 462 -43.85 -30.75 3.50
N VAL A 463 -44.64 -29.91 4.17
CA VAL A 463 -46.01 -29.52 3.76
C VAL A 463 -46.02 -28.06 3.34
N ARG A 464 -46.61 -27.73 2.19
CA ARG A 464 -46.64 -26.36 1.63
C ARG A 464 -48.07 -25.85 1.43
N VAL A 465 -48.33 -24.56 1.69
CA VAL A 465 -49.66 -23.88 1.59
C VAL A 465 -49.51 -22.43 1.07
N ARG A 466 -50.40 -21.90 0.21
CA ARG A 466 -50.32 -20.53 -0.42
C ARG A 466 -51.22 -19.46 0.25
N CYS A 467 -50.87 -18.13 0.21
CA CYS A 467 -51.57 -16.97 0.84
C CYS A 467 -51.51 -15.58 0.06
N GLU A 468 -52.50 -14.64 0.16
CA GLU A 468 -52.66 -13.37 -0.66
C GLU A 468 -51.97 -12.01 -0.18
N PRO A 469 -51.79 -10.91 -1.01
CA PRO A 469 -51.05 -9.62 -0.71
C PRO A 469 -51.84 -8.23 -0.57
N LEU A 470 -51.22 -7.11 -0.05
CA LEU A 470 -51.84 -5.77 0.37
C LEU A 470 -51.24 -4.43 -0.29
N ALA A 471 -51.90 -3.23 -0.24
CA ALA A 471 -51.61 -1.97 -1.04
C ALA A 471 -51.59 -0.54 -0.33
N VAL A 472 -51.01 0.57 -0.93
CA VAL A 472 -50.71 1.94 -0.33
C VAL A 472 -50.88 3.22 -1.27
N PRO A 473 -51.15 4.50 -0.79
CA PRO A 473 -51.23 5.79 -1.56
C PRO A 473 -50.34 7.03 -1.12
N PRO A 474 -50.36 8.26 -1.77
CA PRO A 474 -49.26 9.31 -1.76
C PRO A 474 -49.54 10.79 -1.25
N THR A 475 -48.52 11.71 -1.25
CA THR A 475 -48.46 13.08 -0.60
C THR A 475 -47.79 14.25 -1.45
N PRO A 476 -47.99 15.59 -1.19
CA PRO A 476 -47.45 16.75 -1.98
C PRO A 476 -46.50 17.80 -1.28
N THR A 477 -46.03 18.84 -2.02
CA THR A 477 -44.84 19.77 -1.91
C THR A 477 -44.96 21.18 -1.21
N PRO A 478 -43.84 21.91 -0.86
CA PRO A 478 -43.84 23.24 -0.17
C PRO A 478 -43.05 24.45 -0.81
N HIS A 479 -43.09 25.66 -0.16
CA HIS A 479 -42.57 27.00 -0.58
C HIS A 479 -41.49 27.64 0.37
N THR A 480 -40.76 28.68 -0.11
CA THR A 480 -39.51 29.37 0.39
C THR A 480 -39.66 30.82 0.94
N VAL A 481 -38.73 31.33 1.80
CA VAL A 481 -38.45 32.77 2.11
C VAL A 481 -36.99 33.04 2.61
N GLU A 482 -36.39 34.22 2.28
CA GLU A 482 -35.01 34.76 2.49
C GLU A 482 -34.73 35.61 3.78
N SER A 483 -33.46 36.02 4.02
CA SER A 483 -32.95 36.92 5.10
C SER A 483 -31.86 37.96 4.64
N PRO A 484 -31.48 39.01 5.43
CA PRO A 484 -30.54 40.09 5.05
C PRO A 484 -29.17 40.16 5.84
N PRO A 485 -28.21 41.08 5.52
CA PRO A 485 -26.74 40.90 5.70
C PRO A 485 -26.03 41.75 6.80
N PRO A 486 -24.69 41.59 7.05
CA PRO A 486 -23.96 42.15 8.21
C PRO A 486 -22.82 43.18 7.91
N GLU A 487 -22.23 43.76 8.97
CA GLU A 487 -21.15 44.79 9.00
C GLU A 487 -19.77 44.31 9.54
N PRO A 488 -18.64 45.05 9.35
CA PRO A 488 -17.27 44.54 9.44
C PRO A 488 -16.43 44.96 10.69
N ALA A 489 -15.22 44.37 10.85
CA ALA A 489 -14.31 44.49 12.02
C ALA A 489 -12.89 45.06 11.68
N PRO A 490 -12.05 45.44 12.68
CA PRO A 490 -10.77 46.17 12.46
C PRO A 490 -9.45 45.39 12.76
N ASP A 491 -8.31 45.96 12.30
CA ASP A 491 -6.94 45.40 12.17
C ASP A 491 -5.98 45.50 13.39
N LEU A 492 -4.88 44.70 13.38
CA LEU A 492 -3.76 44.66 14.36
C LEU A 492 -2.34 44.57 13.69
N PRO A 493 -1.23 44.91 14.41
CA PRO A 493 0.10 45.25 13.84
C PRO A 493 1.14 44.09 13.81
N PRO A 494 2.35 44.26 13.19
CA PRO A 494 3.19 43.17 12.69
C PRO A 494 4.30 42.67 13.64
N ARG A 495 4.78 41.43 13.40
CA ARG A 495 5.81 40.69 14.17
C ARG A 495 7.23 40.77 13.54
N THR A 496 8.25 40.63 14.39
CA THR A 496 9.70 40.68 14.13
C THR A 496 10.31 39.31 13.74
N SER A 497 11.42 39.31 12.99
CA SER A 497 12.11 38.14 12.39
C SER A 497 13.45 37.79 13.06
N VAL A 498 13.87 36.52 12.95
CA VAL A 498 15.20 35.96 13.33
C VAL A 498 15.69 35.02 12.20
N PRO A 499 17.00 34.91 11.88
CA PRO A 499 17.51 34.54 10.54
C PRO A 499 17.95 33.08 10.35
N ALA A 500 18.02 32.66 9.07
CA ALA A 500 18.35 31.32 8.56
C ALA A 500 19.86 31.00 8.51
N THR A 501 20.23 29.74 8.74
CA THR A 501 21.59 29.18 8.56
C THR A 501 21.78 28.51 7.18
N SER A 502 23.02 28.56 6.70
CA SER A 502 23.48 28.32 5.32
C SER A 502 23.40 26.86 4.83
N ALA A 503 23.03 26.70 3.54
CA ALA A 503 22.95 25.46 2.78
C ALA A 503 24.31 24.75 2.60
N ALA A 504 24.34 23.43 2.76
CA ALA A 504 25.46 22.56 2.41
C ALA A 504 25.47 22.25 0.90
N LYS A 505 26.60 22.53 0.24
CA LYS A 505 26.98 21.93 -1.06
C LYS A 505 27.75 20.64 -0.73
N ASP A 506 27.48 19.52 -1.41
CA ASP A 506 28.46 18.44 -1.73
C ASP A 506 27.83 17.04 -2.00
N CYS A 507 26.89 16.97 -2.94
CA CYS A 507 26.69 15.80 -3.80
C CYS A 507 26.23 16.34 -5.16
N VAL A 508 26.88 15.95 -6.26
CA VAL A 508 26.47 16.35 -7.62
C VAL A 508 26.53 15.10 -8.47
N GLY A 509 25.37 14.60 -8.90
CA GLY A 509 25.28 13.50 -9.84
C GLY A 509 24.97 14.01 -11.24
N VAL A 510 25.70 13.54 -12.23
CA VAL A 510 25.33 13.68 -13.65
C VAL A 510 24.90 12.29 -14.12
N GLY A 511 23.62 12.12 -14.46
CA GLY A 511 23.12 10.86 -15.05
C GLY A 511 22.87 9.69 -14.09
N GLY A 512 22.73 9.92 -12.77
CA GLY A 512 22.39 8.88 -11.78
C GLY A 512 23.58 8.27 -11.03
N THR A 513 24.81 8.71 -11.32
CA THR A 513 26.03 8.27 -10.60
C THR A 513 26.32 9.18 -9.40
N LEU A 514 26.42 8.61 -8.20
CA LEU A 514 26.82 9.33 -6.98
C LEU A 514 28.29 9.75 -7.08
N SER A 515 28.60 11.03 -6.87
CA SER A 515 29.98 11.51 -6.77
C SER A 515 30.15 12.30 -5.47
N TRP A 516 31.13 11.91 -4.66
CA TRP A 516 31.44 12.58 -3.40
C TRP A 516 32.74 13.39 -3.48
N SER A 517 32.72 14.55 -2.85
CA SER A 517 33.90 15.41 -2.74
C SER A 517 34.81 14.90 -1.62
N SER A 518 36.06 15.38 -1.57
CA SER A 518 36.95 15.06 -0.45
C SER A 518 36.52 15.66 0.89
N SER A 519 35.55 16.59 0.87
CA SER A 519 34.97 17.24 2.06
C SER A 519 33.68 16.59 2.56
N THR A 520 33.16 15.59 1.84
CA THR A 520 31.94 14.87 2.26
C THR A 520 32.15 14.20 3.63
N ASP A 521 31.25 14.48 4.56
CA ASP A 521 31.29 13.95 5.93
C ASP A 521 30.52 12.62 6.03
N PHE A 522 31.28 11.52 6.17
CA PHE A 522 30.75 10.19 6.38
C PHE A 522 30.78 9.83 7.87
N SER A 523 29.62 9.47 8.44
CA SER A 523 29.53 8.99 9.83
C SER A 523 30.43 7.79 10.06
N THR A 524 31.26 7.83 11.10
CA THR A 524 32.07 6.67 11.50
C THR A 524 31.20 5.66 12.27
N LEU A 525 31.30 4.38 11.90
CA LEU A 525 30.57 3.31 12.58
C LEU A 525 31.40 2.70 13.74
N PRO A 526 30.79 2.41 14.91
CA PRO A 526 31.49 1.77 16.02
C PRO A 526 31.91 0.35 15.66
N SER A 527 33.12 -0.10 16.00
CA SER A 527 33.52 -1.48 15.69
C SER A 527 32.63 -2.52 16.39
N VAL A 528 32.35 -3.62 15.69
CA VAL A 528 31.66 -4.78 16.26
C VAL A 528 32.70 -5.70 16.92
N PRO A 529 32.49 -6.19 18.16
CA PRO A 529 33.45 -7.05 18.85
C PRO A 529 33.77 -8.32 18.05
N PRO A 530 35.03 -8.81 18.04
CA PRO A 530 35.41 -10.04 17.35
C PRO A 530 34.70 -11.27 17.92
N ARG A 531 34.55 -12.32 17.09
CA ARG A 531 33.85 -13.56 17.43
C ARG A 531 34.58 -14.36 18.52
N GLU A 532 33.83 -14.95 19.45
CA GLU A 532 34.35 -16.04 20.29
C GLU A 532 34.47 -17.34 19.48
N PRO A 533 35.59 -18.07 19.56
CA PRO A 533 35.78 -19.32 18.83
C PRO A 533 34.65 -20.34 19.08
N GLY A 534 34.06 -20.90 18.02
CA GLY A 534 33.06 -21.98 18.10
C GLY A 534 31.59 -21.54 18.08
N THR A 535 31.29 -20.25 17.98
CA THR A 535 29.91 -19.72 17.88
C THR A 535 29.39 -19.69 16.43
N ALA A 536 28.05 -19.73 16.24
CA ALA A 536 27.40 -19.69 14.92
C ALA A 536 27.84 -18.45 14.09
N PRO A 537 27.72 -18.48 12.75
CA PRO A 537 28.12 -17.35 11.90
C PRO A 537 27.40 -16.07 12.35
N ARG A 538 28.15 -14.99 12.59
CA ARG A 538 27.57 -13.65 12.69
C ARG A 538 27.19 -13.19 11.28
N GLY A 539 25.95 -12.75 11.16
CA GLY A 539 25.38 -12.13 9.99
C GLY A 539 23.99 -11.69 10.39
N ILE A 540 23.70 -10.40 10.24
CA ILE A 540 22.33 -9.94 10.39
C ILE A 540 21.52 -10.63 9.29
N ASP A 541 20.43 -11.31 9.65
CA ASP A 541 19.60 -11.96 8.65
C ASP A 541 18.86 -10.90 7.86
N LEU A 542 19.30 -10.65 6.63
CA LEU A 542 18.70 -9.64 5.76
C LEU A 542 17.81 -10.26 4.67
N ARG A 543 17.56 -11.58 4.71
CA ARG A 543 16.80 -12.25 3.63
C ARG A 543 15.44 -11.61 3.38
N ASP A 544 14.75 -11.29 4.46
CA ASP A 544 13.40 -10.70 4.46
C ASP A 544 13.41 -9.19 4.77
N ALA A 545 14.58 -8.54 4.62
CA ALA A 545 14.69 -7.11 4.88
C ALA A 545 13.77 -6.29 3.96
N SER A 546 13.11 -5.31 4.55
CA SER A 546 12.13 -4.43 3.92
C SER A 546 12.63 -2.99 3.87
N ASP A 547 13.42 -2.56 4.86
CA ASP A 547 14.03 -1.24 4.89
C ASP A 547 15.35 -1.22 5.68
N TRP A 548 15.89 -0.02 5.88
CA TRP A 548 17.10 0.21 6.62
C TRP A 548 17.04 -0.29 8.07
N GLU A 549 15.88 -0.30 8.74
CA GLU A 549 15.76 -0.69 10.15
C GLU A 549 16.20 -2.14 10.39
N ASP A 550 15.91 -3.02 9.43
CA ASP A 550 16.25 -4.44 9.48
C ASP A 550 17.78 -4.69 9.52
N PHE A 551 18.59 -3.74 9.04
CA PHE A 551 20.05 -3.76 9.20
C PHE A 551 20.49 -2.99 10.46
N ILE A 552 19.94 -1.80 10.64
CA ILE A 552 20.41 -0.81 11.60
C ILE A 552 20.23 -1.30 13.05
N GLN A 553 19.03 -1.80 13.41
CA GLN A 553 18.76 -2.21 14.80
C GLN A 553 19.62 -3.42 15.23
N PRO A 554 19.68 -4.53 14.45
CA PRO A 554 20.50 -5.68 14.83
C PRO A 554 21.99 -5.35 14.84
N ARG A 555 22.44 -4.47 13.94
CA ARG A 555 23.84 -4.03 13.90
C ARG A 555 24.26 -3.34 15.19
N TRP A 556 23.43 -2.46 15.75
CA TRP A 556 23.76 -1.81 17.02
C TRP A 556 23.65 -2.75 18.21
N ALA A 557 22.71 -3.69 18.19
CA ALA A 557 22.66 -4.75 19.19
C ALA A 557 23.98 -5.55 19.22
N LEU A 558 24.55 -5.84 18.05
CA LEU A 558 25.84 -6.52 17.93
C LEU A 558 27.03 -5.67 18.43
N ALA A 559 26.96 -4.34 18.30
CA ALA A 559 28.01 -3.46 18.79
C ALA A 559 28.04 -3.38 20.33
N GLY A 560 26.92 -3.66 21.00
CA GLY A 560 26.83 -3.73 22.46
C GLY A 560 27.02 -2.39 23.19
N LYS A 561 26.88 -1.27 22.47
CA LYS A 561 27.08 0.09 23.00
C LYS A 561 25.92 0.99 22.65
N GLU A 562 24.81 0.84 23.36
CA GLU A 562 23.58 1.58 23.02
C GLU A 562 23.73 3.10 23.17
N ASP A 563 24.61 3.55 24.06
CA ASP A 563 24.88 4.96 24.32
C ASP A 563 25.80 5.61 23.26
N GLU A 564 26.43 4.81 22.39
CA GLU A 564 27.34 5.26 21.32
C GLU A 564 26.72 5.10 19.92
N LYS A 565 25.39 5.01 19.77
CA LYS A 565 24.71 4.95 18.46
C LYS A 565 24.94 6.28 17.72
N PRO A 566 25.79 6.35 16.67
CA PRO A 566 26.00 7.61 15.96
C PRO A 566 24.76 7.92 15.13
N VAL A 567 24.43 9.21 15.03
CA VAL A 567 23.49 9.68 14.01
C VAL A 567 24.16 9.47 12.64
N LEU A 568 23.53 8.67 11.79
CA LEU A 568 24.00 8.49 10.43
C LEU A 568 23.62 9.75 9.61
N THR A 569 24.58 10.31 8.88
CA THR A 569 24.29 11.39 7.93
C THR A 569 23.61 10.80 6.68
N PRO A 570 22.89 11.60 5.88
CA PRO A 570 22.42 11.16 4.57
C PRO A 570 23.53 10.54 3.70
N HIS A 571 24.71 11.16 3.68
CA HIS A 571 25.88 10.63 2.99
C HIS A 571 26.37 9.29 3.56
N ALA A 572 26.24 9.07 4.87
CA ALA A 572 26.52 7.77 5.47
C ALA A 572 25.60 6.68 4.93
N LEU A 573 24.29 6.93 4.79
CA LEU A 573 23.38 5.97 4.18
C LEU A 573 23.65 5.79 2.68
N ASP A 574 23.90 6.86 1.95
CA ASP A 574 24.27 6.78 0.53
C ASP A 574 25.49 5.87 0.36
N GLY A 575 26.51 6.06 1.20
CA GLY A 575 27.71 5.24 1.19
C GLY A 575 27.48 3.80 1.66
N LEU A 576 26.67 3.59 2.71
CA LEU A 576 26.36 2.26 3.24
C LEU A 576 25.45 1.45 2.32
N SER A 577 24.66 2.11 1.47
CA SER A 577 23.74 1.47 0.54
C SER A 577 24.45 0.40 -0.30
N PHE A 578 25.68 0.67 -0.72
CA PHE A 578 26.48 -0.24 -1.56
C PHE A 578 26.86 -1.55 -0.81
N PRO A 579 27.63 -1.51 0.29
CA PRO A 579 28.02 -2.73 1.01
C PRO A 579 26.85 -3.47 1.66
N VAL A 580 25.82 -2.77 2.15
CA VAL A 580 24.65 -3.42 2.77
C VAL A 580 23.79 -4.11 1.71
N THR A 581 23.60 -3.50 0.52
CA THR A 581 22.93 -4.17 -0.61
C THR A 581 23.72 -5.40 -1.07
N LEU A 582 25.06 -5.34 -1.09
CA LEU A 582 25.90 -6.52 -1.38
C LEU A 582 25.68 -7.63 -0.34
N ALA A 583 25.66 -7.30 0.95
CA ALA A 583 25.44 -8.26 2.01
C ALA A 583 24.05 -8.91 1.94
N TRP A 584 23.01 -8.12 1.66
CA TRP A 584 21.67 -8.61 1.38
C TRP A 584 21.64 -9.57 0.19
N SER A 585 22.33 -9.19 -0.89
CA SER A 585 22.38 -9.96 -2.13
C SER A 585 23.04 -11.33 -1.96
N LEU A 586 24.10 -11.41 -1.15
CA LEU A 586 24.79 -12.67 -0.81
C LEU A 586 23.88 -13.67 -0.09
N GLN A 587 22.83 -13.20 0.58
CA GLN A 587 21.89 -14.03 1.34
C GLN A 587 20.69 -14.50 0.52
N GLN A 588 20.48 -13.95 -0.69
CA GLN A 588 19.35 -14.33 -1.53
C GLN A 588 19.48 -15.79 -1.99
N PRO A 589 18.42 -16.62 -1.95
CA PRO A 589 18.49 -18.04 -2.25
C PRO A 589 19.17 -18.34 -3.60
N GLY A 590 18.74 -17.67 -4.68
CA GLY A 590 19.32 -17.89 -6.02
C GLY A 590 20.80 -17.52 -6.14
N VAL A 591 21.29 -16.57 -5.34
CA VAL A 591 22.70 -16.12 -5.33
C VAL A 591 23.54 -17.04 -4.44
N SER A 592 23.10 -17.28 -3.20
CA SER A 592 23.79 -18.10 -2.22
C SER A 592 23.94 -19.56 -2.69
N GLU A 593 22.91 -20.13 -3.31
CA GLU A 593 22.96 -21.47 -3.90
C GLU A 593 23.97 -21.57 -5.05
N ALA A 594 24.01 -20.55 -5.92
CA ALA A 594 24.95 -20.50 -7.03
C ALA A 594 26.41 -20.46 -6.54
N LEU A 595 26.68 -19.74 -5.46
CA LEU A 595 28.01 -19.67 -4.84
C LEU A 595 28.35 -20.97 -4.09
N ALA A 596 27.41 -21.54 -3.34
CA ALA A 596 27.62 -22.76 -2.56
C ALA A 596 27.91 -24.01 -3.42
N GLU A 597 27.34 -24.08 -4.64
CA GLU A 597 27.60 -25.15 -5.61
C GLU A 597 29.11 -25.31 -5.93
N LYS A 598 29.85 -24.19 -5.90
CA LYS A 598 31.28 -24.12 -6.19
C LYS A 598 32.13 -24.44 -4.97
N THR A 599 31.77 -23.91 -3.81
CA THR A 599 32.53 -24.07 -2.56
C THR A 599 32.60 -25.54 -2.08
N ARG A 600 31.64 -26.40 -2.49
CA ARG A 600 31.60 -27.83 -2.12
C ARG A 600 32.59 -28.70 -2.89
N LYS A 601 33.07 -28.28 -4.07
CA LYS A 601 34.04 -29.05 -4.86
C LYS A 601 35.45 -28.68 -4.37
N LYS A 602 36.15 -29.60 -3.69
CA LYS A 602 37.57 -29.47 -3.33
C LYS A 602 38.41 -29.39 -4.61
N THR A 603 38.53 -28.22 -5.21
CA THR A 603 39.42 -27.96 -6.33
C THR A 603 40.75 -27.43 -5.82
N ARG A 604 41.82 -27.81 -6.52
CA ARG A 604 43.19 -27.37 -6.24
C ARG A 604 43.29 -25.90 -6.68
N THR A 605 43.23 -25.00 -5.71
CA THR A 605 43.17 -23.55 -5.92
C THR A 605 44.34 -23.05 -6.78
N ASP A 606 44.04 -22.15 -7.72
CA ASP A 606 45.04 -21.32 -8.37
C ASP A 606 45.79 -20.51 -7.29
N ALA A 607 47.12 -20.64 -7.24
CA ALA A 607 47.96 -19.99 -6.23
C ALA A 607 47.77 -18.47 -6.18
N MET A 608 47.32 -17.85 -7.28
CA MET A 608 47.03 -16.43 -7.36
C MET A 608 45.81 -16.02 -6.49
N PHE A 609 44.74 -16.82 -6.49
CA PHE A 609 43.50 -16.49 -5.77
C PHE A 609 43.46 -17.05 -4.34
N ALA A 610 44.28 -18.05 -4.04
CA ALA A 610 44.44 -18.59 -2.69
C ALA A 610 44.89 -17.52 -1.68
N ASN A 611 45.72 -16.56 -2.12
CA ASN A 611 46.28 -15.50 -1.27
C ASN A 611 45.32 -14.31 -1.04
N LEU A 612 44.13 -14.32 -1.65
CA LEU A 612 43.16 -13.24 -1.53
C LEU A 612 42.19 -13.44 -0.35
N GLY A 613 42.24 -14.58 0.33
CA GLY A 613 41.28 -14.96 1.37
C GLY A 613 41.65 -14.58 2.80
N ASP A 614 40.95 -15.22 3.73
CA ASP A 614 41.21 -15.19 5.17
C ASP A 614 42.64 -15.70 5.48
N GLU A 615 43.34 -15.03 6.39
CA GLU A 615 44.68 -15.42 6.84
C GLU A 615 44.71 -16.80 7.52
N THR A 616 43.56 -17.28 8.02
CA THR A 616 43.43 -18.50 8.80
C THR A 616 42.89 -19.70 8.02
N ALA A 617 42.27 -19.47 6.86
CA ALA A 617 41.58 -20.50 6.10
C ALA A 617 42.30 -20.82 4.79
N GLY A 618 42.81 -22.05 4.64
CA GLY A 618 43.39 -22.56 3.40
C GLY A 618 42.36 -22.83 2.28
N THR A 619 41.27 -22.05 2.23
CA THR A 619 40.13 -22.20 1.31
C THR A 619 39.97 -20.95 0.45
N THR A 620 39.65 -21.14 -0.83
CA THR A 620 39.48 -20.05 -1.80
C THR A 620 38.38 -19.07 -1.36
N PRO A 621 38.63 -17.74 -1.36
CA PRO A 621 37.60 -16.74 -1.09
C PRO A 621 36.53 -16.70 -2.18
N VAL A 622 35.38 -16.10 -1.86
CA VAL A 622 34.43 -15.63 -2.87
C VAL A 622 34.98 -14.33 -3.48
N VAL A 623 35.19 -14.32 -4.80
CA VAL A 623 35.59 -13.12 -5.54
C VAL A 623 34.32 -12.37 -5.96
N VAL A 624 34.19 -11.12 -5.51
CA VAL A 624 33.09 -10.21 -5.87
C VAL A 624 33.65 -9.11 -6.76
N VAL A 625 33.24 -9.09 -8.02
CA VAL A 625 33.60 -8.03 -8.97
C VAL A 625 32.60 -6.90 -8.85
N ILE A 626 33.04 -5.75 -8.35
CA ILE A 626 32.27 -4.51 -8.34
C ILE A 626 32.45 -3.87 -9.72
N ALA A 627 31.46 -4.13 -10.59
CA ALA A 627 31.45 -3.79 -12.00
C ALA A 627 31.11 -2.31 -12.23
N GLY A 628 31.90 -1.65 -13.07
CA GLY A 628 31.72 -0.22 -13.37
C GLY A 628 32.23 0.70 -12.25
N ALA A 629 33.09 0.19 -11.37
CA ALA A 629 33.59 0.96 -10.23
C ALA A 629 34.29 2.25 -10.68
N SER A 630 34.13 3.31 -9.88
CA SER A 630 34.72 4.61 -10.14
C SER A 630 35.47 5.18 -8.94
N SER A 631 36.51 5.96 -9.23
CA SER A 631 37.26 6.75 -8.24
C SER A 631 36.42 7.79 -7.51
N PHE A 632 35.24 8.13 -8.03
CA PHE A 632 34.31 9.10 -7.46
C PHE A 632 33.28 8.48 -6.50
N THR A 633 33.09 7.15 -6.55
CA THR A 633 31.98 6.45 -5.89
C THR A 633 32.45 5.22 -5.11
N GLU A 634 32.54 4.04 -5.73
CA GLU A 634 32.81 2.78 -5.03
C GLU A 634 34.24 2.75 -4.48
N GLN A 635 35.22 3.17 -5.30
CA GLN A 635 36.59 3.34 -4.82
C GLN A 635 36.69 4.49 -3.82
N HIS A 636 35.92 5.57 -3.97
CA HIS A 636 35.91 6.65 -3.00
C HIS A 636 35.52 6.13 -1.60
N LEU A 637 34.47 5.30 -1.52
CA LEU A 637 34.07 4.66 -0.27
C LEU A 637 35.14 3.73 0.27
N LEU A 638 35.81 2.96 -0.60
CA LEU A 638 36.95 2.10 -0.23
C LEU A 638 38.09 2.90 0.39
N ASP A 639 38.40 4.07 -0.17
CA ASP A 639 39.55 4.87 0.23
C ASP A 639 39.27 5.78 1.44
N ARG A 640 38.01 6.20 1.63
CA ARG A 640 37.64 7.19 2.66
C ARG A 640 36.86 6.63 3.84
N THR A 641 36.26 5.45 3.72
CA THR A 641 35.41 4.88 4.77
C THR A 641 35.84 3.45 5.14
N ARG A 642 35.18 2.89 6.16
CA ARG A 642 35.25 1.46 6.50
C ARG A 642 33.96 0.72 6.15
N TYR A 643 33.06 1.31 5.36
CA TYR A 643 31.73 0.74 5.13
C TYR A 643 31.75 -0.61 4.42
N TRP A 644 32.75 -0.88 3.57
CA TRP A 644 32.93 -2.21 2.97
C TRP A 644 33.22 -3.33 3.99
N GLU A 645 33.66 -3.00 5.21
CA GLU A 645 33.79 -3.96 6.31
C GLU A 645 32.42 -4.45 6.82
N GLU A 646 31.35 -3.67 6.65
CA GLU A 646 30.01 -4.03 7.11
C GLU A 646 29.40 -5.18 6.30
N VAL A 647 29.97 -5.54 5.13
CA VAL A 647 29.51 -6.71 4.35
C VAL A 647 29.52 -7.98 5.19
N THR A 648 30.56 -8.18 6.01
CA THR A 648 30.69 -9.38 6.86
C THR A 648 30.08 -9.22 8.25
N VAL A 649 29.58 -8.03 8.59
CA VAL A 649 28.68 -7.80 9.73
C VAL A 649 27.26 -8.19 9.32
N ALA A 650 26.87 -7.80 8.11
CA ALA A 650 25.54 -7.97 7.56
C ALA A 650 25.31 -9.34 6.90
N ALA A 651 26.34 -10.05 6.41
CA ALA A 651 26.18 -11.36 5.76
C ALA A 651 26.99 -12.46 6.47
N PRO A 652 26.47 -13.70 6.52
CA PRO A 652 27.22 -14.86 6.99
C PRO A 652 28.54 -15.03 6.22
N GLN A 653 29.63 -15.24 6.93
CA GLN A 653 30.96 -15.27 6.33
C GLN A 653 31.24 -16.59 5.58
N PRO A 654 31.63 -16.54 4.29
CA PRO A 654 32.13 -17.72 3.61
C PRO A 654 33.46 -18.16 4.23
N ALA A 655 33.72 -19.48 4.26
CA ALA A 655 34.87 -20.05 4.96
C ALA A 655 36.24 -19.49 4.49
N GLY A 656 36.38 -19.08 3.22
CA GLY A 656 37.60 -18.49 2.67
C GLY A 656 37.65 -16.96 2.72
N GLY A 657 36.62 -16.29 3.24
CA GLY A 657 36.48 -14.83 3.17
C GLY A 657 35.99 -14.32 1.80
N ILE A 658 36.00 -13.00 1.66
CA ILE A 658 35.53 -12.26 0.47
C ILE A 658 36.66 -11.41 -0.08
N HIS A 659 36.86 -11.46 -1.40
CA HIS A 659 37.73 -10.54 -2.12
C HIS A 659 36.90 -9.58 -2.98
N LEU A 660 36.96 -8.27 -2.70
CA LEU A 660 36.29 -7.22 -3.46
C LEU A 660 37.20 -6.69 -4.57
N ALA A 661 36.91 -7.01 -5.83
CA ALA A 661 37.62 -6.48 -6.98
C ALA A 661 36.84 -5.30 -7.59
N PHE A 662 37.34 -4.08 -7.41
CA PHE A 662 36.76 -2.87 -7.98
C PHE A 662 37.26 -2.70 -9.42
N VAL A 663 36.39 -2.95 -10.40
CA VAL A 663 36.77 -3.03 -11.82
C VAL A 663 36.00 -1.98 -12.62
N GLY A 664 36.73 -1.06 -13.26
CA GLY A 664 36.12 -0.06 -14.13
C GLY A 664 37.13 0.89 -14.78
N PRO A 665 36.74 1.63 -15.82
CA PRO A 665 37.64 2.54 -16.55
C PRO A 665 38.03 3.78 -15.74
N ASP A 666 37.23 4.15 -14.75
CA ASP A 666 37.32 5.41 -13.99
C ASP A 666 37.93 5.25 -12.59
N VAL A 667 38.43 4.06 -12.26
CA VAL A 667 39.20 3.85 -11.03
C VAL A 667 40.59 4.47 -11.15
N ALA A 668 41.07 5.07 -10.05
CA ALA A 668 42.39 5.63 -9.95
C ALA A 668 43.39 4.48 -9.72
N ALA A 669 43.89 3.90 -10.81
CA ALA A 669 44.83 2.80 -10.80
C ALA A 669 46.15 3.19 -10.12
N ALA A 670 46.28 2.87 -8.82
CA ALA A 670 47.53 2.93 -8.08
C ALA A 670 47.92 1.51 -7.64
N SER A 671 48.40 0.70 -8.60
CA SER A 671 48.80 -0.71 -8.41
C SER A 671 47.65 -1.67 -8.07
N ALA A 672 47.60 -2.85 -8.71
CA ALA A 672 46.67 -3.94 -8.41
C ALA A 672 46.98 -4.64 -7.06
N ALA A 673 47.55 -3.90 -6.11
CA ALA A 673 47.94 -4.40 -4.81
C ALA A 673 46.69 -4.75 -3.99
N VAL A 674 46.73 -5.92 -3.37
CA VAL A 674 45.66 -6.41 -2.50
C VAL A 674 45.73 -5.66 -1.18
N ARG A 675 44.64 -4.97 -0.81
CA ARG A 675 44.45 -4.29 0.47
C ARG A 675 43.60 -5.16 1.39
N ARG A 676 44.09 -5.52 2.57
CA ARG A 676 43.27 -6.19 3.59
C ARG A 676 42.45 -5.15 4.36
N LEU A 677 41.12 -5.32 4.36
CA LEU A 677 40.19 -4.42 5.06
C LEU A 677 39.86 -4.96 6.46
N SER A 678 39.61 -6.26 6.54
CA SER A 678 39.38 -7.00 7.78
C SER A 678 40.03 -8.39 7.68
N PRO A 679 40.03 -9.22 8.75
CA PRO A 679 40.58 -10.58 8.67
C PRO A 679 39.98 -11.41 7.52
N THR A 680 38.71 -11.19 7.18
CA THR A 680 37.96 -11.96 6.18
C THR A 680 37.57 -11.19 4.92
N ILE A 681 37.96 -9.90 4.81
CA ILE A 681 37.74 -9.11 3.59
C ILE A 681 39.06 -8.53 3.09
N THR A 682 39.34 -8.77 1.81
CA THR A 682 40.38 -8.08 1.06
C THR A 682 39.77 -7.33 -0.14
N ALA A 683 40.48 -6.35 -0.67
CA ALA A 683 40.06 -5.56 -1.81
C ALA A 683 41.21 -5.33 -2.80
N SER A 684 40.90 -5.12 -4.06
CA SER A 684 41.85 -4.69 -5.10
C SER A 684 41.15 -3.81 -6.14
N VAL A 685 41.93 -2.98 -6.84
CA VAL A 685 41.40 -2.01 -7.81
C VAL A 685 42.04 -2.28 -9.18
N HIS A 686 41.20 -2.42 -10.22
CA HIS A 686 41.63 -2.80 -11.58
C HIS A 686 41.03 -1.87 -12.62
N ARG A 687 41.89 -1.14 -13.35
CA ARG A 687 41.47 -0.26 -14.44
C ARG A 687 41.45 -1.01 -15.76
N GLU A 688 40.38 -1.76 -15.96
CA GLU A 688 40.12 -2.59 -17.13
C GLU A 688 38.61 -2.83 -17.29
N THR A 689 38.21 -3.61 -18.31
CA THR A 689 36.80 -3.98 -18.50
C THR A 689 36.41 -5.17 -17.61
N VAL A 690 35.12 -5.27 -17.28
CA VAL A 690 34.60 -6.38 -16.48
C VAL A 690 34.80 -7.70 -17.22
N ARG A 691 34.61 -7.71 -18.54
CA ARG A 691 34.89 -8.86 -19.40
C ARG A 691 36.35 -9.31 -19.28
N ASP A 692 37.31 -8.40 -19.40
CA ASP A 692 38.73 -8.77 -19.43
C ASP A 692 39.19 -9.30 -18.06
N TYR A 693 38.67 -8.74 -16.95
CA TYR A 693 38.96 -9.23 -15.60
C TYR A 693 38.35 -10.62 -15.37
N THR A 694 37.05 -10.77 -15.64
CA THR A 694 36.30 -12.03 -15.38
C THR A 694 36.77 -13.18 -16.27
N ALA A 695 37.23 -12.90 -17.50
CA ALA A 695 37.82 -13.90 -18.38
C ALA A 695 39.10 -14.56 -17.81
N ARG A 696 39.80 -13.89 -16.88
CA ARG A 696 40.98 -14.45 -16.20
C ARG A 696 40.64 -15.17 -14.90
N VAL A 697 39.43 -15.02 -14.37
CA VAL A 697 38.99 -15.71 -13.15
C VAL A 697 38.62 -17.14 -13.51
N PRO A 698 39.37 -18.16 -13.03
CA PRO A 698 39.10 -19.55 -13.35
C PRO A 698 37.68 -19.96 -12.98
N ASN A 699 37.10 -20.88 -13.74
CA ASN A 699 35.73 -21.36 -13.50
C ASN A 699 35.60 -22.13 -12.17
N ASP A 700 36.67 -22.51 -11.47
CA ASP A 700 36.55 -23.17 -10.17
C ASP A 700 36.63 -22.20 -8.97
N VAL A 701 36.91 -20.92 -9.22
CA VAL A 701 36.84 -19.87 -8.22
C VAL A 701 35.38 -19.43 -8.05
N PRO A 702 34.83 -19.38 -6.82
CA PRO A 702 33.51 -18.81 -6.57
C PRO A 702 33.52 -17.32 -6.94
N LEU A 703 32.74 -16.95 -7.95
CA LEU A 703 32.69 -15.61 -8.52
C LEU A 703 31.26 -15.05 -8.44
N MET A 704 31.14 -13.79 -8.06
CA MET A 704 29.92 -12.98 -8.15
C MET A 704 30.25 -11.65 -8.82
N ILE A 705 29.33 -11.14 -9.62
CA ILE A 705 29.44 -9.81 -10.24
C ILE A 705 28.36 -8.93 -9.60
N VAL A 706 28.72 -7.71 -9.21
CA VAL A 706 27.77 -6.72 -8.68
C VAL A 706 27.99 -5.39 -9.37
N GLY A 707 26.97 -4.89 -10.03
CA GLY A 707 26.97 -3.56 -10.64
C GLY A 707 26.07 -2.61 -9.86
N PHE A 708 26.65 -1.56 -9.28
CA PHE A 708 25.86 -0.51 -8.64
C PHE A 708 25.56 0.61 -9.62
N ASN A 709 24.29 0.90 -9.87
CA ASN A 709 23.84 2.01 -10.72
C ASN A 709 24.60 2.08 -12.06
N THR A 710 24.88 0.93 -12.68
CA THR A 710 25.83 0.84 -13.81
C THR A 710 25.38 1.56 -15.08
N GLY A 711 24.12 2.02 -15.12
CA GLY A 711 23.51 2.58 -16.31
C GLY A 711 23.36 1.57 -17.46
N MET A 712 23.61 0.27 -17.20
CA MET A 712 23.36 -0.79 -18.17
C MET A 712 21.87 -0.82 -18.50
N GLY A 713 21.53 -0.62 -19.77
CA GLY A 713 20.14 -0.48 -20.22
C GLY A 713 19.66 0.98 -20.35
N GLY A 714 20.47 1.95 -19.95
CA GLY A 714 20.28 3.38 -20.21
C GLY A 714 21.26 3.95 -21.24
N GLY A 715 20.98 5.19 -21.66
CA GLY A 715 21.80 5.96 -22.61
C GLY A 715 21.62 5.56 -24.07
N GLY A 716 21.80 6.54 -24.97
CA GLY A 716 21.66 6.32 -26.41
C GLY A 716 22.64 5.27 -26.99
N SER A 717 22.48 4.94 -28.27
CA SER A 717 23.18 3.81 -28.91
C SER A 717 24.72 3.83 -28.78
N ALA A 718 25.35 5.00 -28.59
CA ALA A 718 26.79 5.12 -28.36
C ALA A 718 27.25 4.61 -27.00
N LEU A 719 26.54 4.97 -25.91
CA LEU A 719 26.85 4.48 -24.56
C LEU A 719 26.59 2.97 -24.47
N ALA A 720 25.48 2.52 -25.07
CA ALA A 720 25.10 1.12 -25.06
C ALA A 720 26.12 0.19 -25.73
N ARG A 721 26.80 0.67 -26.79
CA ARG A 721 27.91 -0.07 -27.42
C ARG A 721 29.13 -0.23 -26.51
N GLY A 722 29.30 0.64 -25.52
CA GLY A 722 30.40 0.58 -24.55
C GLY A 722 30.22 -0.55 -23.54
N TRP A 723 29.05 -0.64 -22.91
CA TRP A 723 28.80 -1.62 -21.84
C TRP A 723 28.24 -2.97 -22.35
N ALA A 724 27.69 -3.05 -23.57
CA ALA A 724 27.08 -4.29 -24.08
C ALA A 724 28.02 -5.52 -24.07
N PRO A 725 29.32 -5.42 -24.43
CA PRO A 725 30.23 -6.57 -24.35
C PRO A 725 30.41 -7.12 -22.93
N ASP A 726 30.47 -6.23 -21.93
CA ASP A 726 30.59 -6.63 -20.52
C ASP A 726 29.33 -7.34 -20.03
N LEU A 727 28.15 -6.86 -20.44
CA LEU A 727 26.87 -7.50 -20.12
C LEU A 727 26.75 -8.88 -20.77
N VAL A 728 27.14 -9.03 -22.04
CA VAL A 728 27.10 -10.32 -22.75
C VAL A 728 28.05 -11.33 -22.09
N GLU A 729 29.28 -10.93 -21.72
CA GLU A 729 30.20 -11.81 -21.00
C GLU A 729 29.64 -12.20 -19.62
N THR A 730 29.06 -11.23 -18.90
CA THR A 730 28.41 -11.48 -17.61
C THR A 730 27.32 -12.55 -17.73
N LEU A 731 26.49 -12.48 -18.77
CA LEU A 731 25.44 -13.48 -19.03
C LEU A 731 25.98 -14.81 -19.58
N ARG A 732 27.20 -14.84 -20.14
CA ARG A 732 27.86 -16.10 -20.54
C ARG A 732 28.35 -16.91 -19.35
N ARG A 733 28.74 -16.24 -18.26
CA ARG A 733 29.14 -16.88 -17.00
C ARG A 733 27.93 -17.50 -16.30
N THR A 734 27.48 -18.68 -16.77
CA THR A 734 26.40 -19.44 -16.12
C THR A 734 26.74 -19.87 -14.70
N ASP A 735 28.00 -19.73 -14.32
CA ASP A 735 28.55 -20.10 -13.05
C ASP A 735 28.73 -18.96 -12.05
N ALA A 736 28.50 -17.71 -12.47
CA ALA A 736 28.57 -16.54 -11.62
C ALA A 736 27.20 -15.85 -11.59
N PRO A 737 26.56 -15.69 -10.41
CA PRO A 737 25.42 -14.78 -10.30
C PRO A 737 25.90 -13.33 -10.50
N ALA A 738 25.08 -12.53 -11.18
CA ALA A 738 25.29 -11.11 -11.37
C ALA A 738 24.12 -10.32 -10.77
N VAL A 739 24.44 -9.39 -9.88
CA VAL A 739 23.47 -8.53 -9.19
C VAL A 739 23.61 -7.11 -9.69
N PHE A 740 22.50 -6.45 -9.93
CA PHE A 740 22.48 -5.08 -10.43
C PHE A 740 21.54 -4.23 -9.58
N THR A 741 21.93 -2.97 -9.38
CA THR A 741 21.05 -1.93 -8.86
C THR A 741 20.84 -0.84 -9.91
N ALA A 742 19.64 -0.26 -9.90
CA ALA A 742 19.29 0.87 -10.75
C ALA A 742 19.27 2.16 -9.94
N ALA A 743 19.82 3.23 -10.52
CA ALA A 743 19.63 4.57 -9.99
C ALA A 743 18.31 5.12 -10.55
N ASN A 744 17.54 5.75 -9.67
CA ASN A 744 16.40 6.63 -9.93
C ASN A 744 15.03 5.96 -9.77
N ASP A 745 14.28 6.47 -8.80
CA ASP A 745 12.86 6.28 -8.52
C ASP A 745 11.91 6.85 -9.61
N TYR A 746 12.47 7.52 -10.63
CA TYR A 746 11.74 8.02 -11.82
C TYR A 746 12.31 7.56 -13.16
N ALA A 747 13.47 6.89 -13.21
CA ALA A 747 14.05 6.43 -14.47
C ALA A 747 13.76 4.94 -14.69
N ASP A 748 12.83 4.72 -15.61
CA ASP A 748 12.66 3.56 -16.48
C ASP A 748 13.33 2.22 -16.09
N LEU A 749 12.91 1.64 -14.95
CA LEU A 749 13.13 0.21 -14.68
C LEU A 749 12.66 -0.65 -15.87
N ARG A 750 11.65 -0.20 -16.64
CA ARG A 750 11.16 -0.93 -17.82
C ARG A 750 12.21 -0.96 -18.94
N GLY A 751 12.94 0.12 -19.18
CA GLY A 751 13.98 0.26 -20.19
C GLY A 751 15.24 -0.51 -19.85
N GLU A 752 15.70 -0.40 -18.61
CA GLU A 752 16.81 -1.21 -18.08
C GLU A 752 16.49 -2.70 -18.21
N LEU A 753 15.34 -3.13 -17.71
CA LEU A 753 14.89 -4.52 -17.82
C LEU A 753 14.58 -4.95 -19.25
N ALA A 754 14.23 -4.03 -20.17
CA ALA A 754 13.96 -4.36 -21.56
C ALA A 754 15.22 -4.92 -22.25
N VAL A 755 16.41 -4.42 -21.90
CA VAL A 755 17.68 -4.94 -22.42
C VAL A 755 17.91 -6.38 -21.92
N PHE A 756 17.79 -6.61 -20.60
CA PHE A 756 17.95 -7.96 -20.03
C PHE A 756 16.92 -8.95 -20.60
N LYS A 757 15.67 -8.53 -20.75
CA LYS A 757 14.60 -9.34 -21.38
C LYS A 757 14.88 -9.61 -22.85
N ALA A 758 15.36 -8.62 -23.60
CA ALA A 758 15.69 -8.78 -25.02
C ALA A 758 16.84 -9.78 -25.22
N LEU A 759 17.87 -9.72 -24.38
CA LEU A 759 18.97 -10.69 -24.36
C LEU A 759 18.53 -12.08 -23.91
N GLY A 760 17.39 -12.19 -23.21
CA GLY A 760 16.92 -13.42 -22.61
C GLY A 760 17.73 -13.81 -21.39
N ALA A 761 18.11 -12.84 -20.56
CA ALA A 761 18.74 -13.10 -19.27
C ALA A 761 17.80 -13.91 -18.36
N ARG A 762 18.36 -14.86 -17.61
CA ARG A 762 17.60 -15.63 -16.61
C ARG A 762 17.68 -14.92 -15.26
N PHE A 763 16.55 -14.37 -14.82
CA PHE A 763 16.43 -13.79 -13.49
C PHE A 763 16.41 -14.89 -12.42
N ILE A 764 17.25 -14.72 -11.40
CA ILE A 764 17.31 -15.57 -10.20
C ILE A 764 16.84 -14.80 -8.95
N VAL A 765 16.80 -13.48 -9.04
CA VAL A 765 16.05 -12.60 -8.13
C VAL A 765 15.29 -11.62 -9.03
N ASN A 766 13.97 -11.62 -8.90
CA ASN A 766 13.13 -10.72 -9.69
C ASN A 766 13.37 -9.26 -9.29
N PRO A 767 13.21 -8.30 -10.22
CA PRO A 767 13.30 -6.89 -9.91
C PRO A 767 12.32 -6.46 -8.82
N ARG A 768 12.85 -5.81 -7.80
CA ARG A 768 12.12 -5.29 -6.65
C ARG A 768 12.77 -4.02 -6.12
N THR A 769 12.05 -3.28 -5.30
CA THR A 769 12.61 -2.17 -4.51
C THR A 769 13.76 -2.67 -3.65
N ASN A 770 14.85 -1.92 -3.61
CA ASN A 770 15.98 -2.20 -2.74
C ASN A 770 15.67 -1.70 -1.31
N PRO A 771 15.70 -2.58 -0.30
CA PRO A 771 15.52 -2.20 1.10
C PRO A 771 16.53 -1.14 1.58
N PHE A 772 17.73 -1.12 0.97
CA PHE A 772 18.85 -0.27 1.37
C PHE A 772 19.16 0.80 0.32
N ARG A 773 18.14 1.42 -0.24
CA ARG A 773 18.26 2.53 -1.21
C ARG A 773 19.00 3.75 -0.63
N ALA A 774 19.68 4.51 -1.49
CA ALA A 774 20.38 5.73 -1.09
C ALA A 774 19.37 6.85 -0.70
N PHE A 775 19.82 7.79 0.11
CA PHE A 775 19.04 8.89 0.67
C PHE A 775 19.08 10.17 -0.17
N THR A 776 20.26 10.62 -0.62
CA THR A 776 20.43 11.92 -1.32
C THR A 776 21.11 11.79 -2.67
N HIS A 777 20.46 12.28 -3.74
CA HIS A 777 21.11 12.55 -5.03
C HIS A 777 20.46 13.75 -5.71
N THR A 778 21.27 14.73 -6.14
CA THR A 778 20.85 15.86 -6.98
C THR A 778 21.38 15.67 -8.39
N ILE A 779 20.51 15.76 -9.40
CA ILE A 779 20.91 15.83 -10.81
C ILE A 779 21.41 17.26 -11.07
N GLY A 780 22.64 17.38 -11.59
CA GLY A 780 23.46 18.59 -11.61
C GLY A 780 22.80 19.89 -12.10
N GLU A 781 23.40 21.02 -11.67
CA GLU A 781 23.01 22.39 -12.02
C GLU A 781 23.26 22.68 -13.51
N GLY A 782 22.21 22.60 -14.34
CA GLY A 782 22.15 23.34 -15.60
C GLY A 782 21.72 24.78 -15.31
N GLU A 783 22.33 25.77 -15.97
CA GLU A 783 21.96 27.18 -15.79
C GLU A 783 20.47 27.41 -16.08
N GLY A 784 19.64 27.49 -15.02
CA GLY A 784 18.26 27.99 -15.10
C GLY A 784 17.19 27.19 -14.36
N GLU A 785 17.41 25.92 -13.98
CA GLU A 785 16.40 25.12 -13.28
C GLU A 785 16.91 24.52 -11.95
N PRO A 786 16.13 24.57 -10.85
CA PRO A 786 16.51 23.97 -9.58
C PRO A 786 16.64 22.44 -9.71
N GLY A 787 17.73 21.88 -9.17
CA GLY A 787 18.13 20.48 -9.37
C GLY A 787 17.06 19.45 -9.00
N VAL A 788 16.79 18.54 -9.93
CA VAL A 788 15.90 17.38 -9.75
C VAL A 788 16.57 16.40 -8.78
N TRP A 789 15.82 15.96 -7.76
CA TRP A 789 16.31 15.02 -6.73
C TRP A 789 16.02 13.57 -7.14
N SER A 790 16.93 12.62 -6.89
CA SER A 790 16.83 11.17 -7.19
C SER A 790 17.10 10.31 -5.97
N CYS A 791 16.58 9.08 -5.99
CA CYS A 791 17.04 7.99 -5.14
C CYS A 791 17.96 7.04 -5.94
N ALA A 792 19.25 6.94 -5.58
CA ALA A 792 20.17 5.96 -6.16
C ALA A 792 20.01 4.57 -5.49
N ASN A 793 20.47 3.49 -6.15
CA ASN A 793 20.26 2.11 -5.69
C ASN A 793 18.78 1.80 -5.36
N ALA A 794 17.82 2.36 -6.09
CA ALA A 794 16.39 2.29 -5.77
C ALA A 794 15.80 0.89 -5.98
N PHE A 795 16.28 0.18 -6.99
CA PHE A 795 15.86 -1.19 -7.31
C PHE A 795 17.05 -2.14 -7.29
N VAL A 796 16.77 -3.42 -7.07
CA VAL A 796 17.77 -4.49 -7.10
C VAL A 796 17.20 -5.74 -7.77
N TYR A 797 18.04 -6.44 -8.54
CA TYR A 797 17.71 -7.70 -9.19
C TYR A 797 18.97 -8.54 -9.43
N ALA A 798 18.80 -9.82 -9.71
CA ALA A 798 19.90 -10.72 -9.98
C ALA A 798 19.60 -11.64 -11.17
N VAL A 799 20.61 -11.85 -12.00
CA VAL A 799 20.57 -12.72 -13.18
C VAL A 799 21.69 -13.75 -13.10
N ARG A 800 21.49 -14.90 -13.74
CA ARG A 800 22.52 -15.94 -13.88
C ARG A 800 22.32 -16.68 -15.18
N GLY A 801 23.17 -16.38 -16.16
CA GLY A 801 23.10 -17.03 -17.47
C GLY A 801 21.97 -16.51 -18.35
N PHE A 802 21.88 -17.10 -19.55
CA PHE A 802 20.72 -16.97 -20.44
C PHE A 802 19.62 -17.98 -20.07
N ALA A 803 18.37 -17.64 -20.34
CA ALA A 803 17.24 -18.57 -20.28
C ALA A 803 17.35 -19.66 -21.35
N GLU A 804 16.68 -20.78 -21.13
CA GLU A 804 16.67 -21.91 -22.06
C GLU A 804 16.15 -21.47 -23.44
N GLY A 805 16.87 -21.86 -24.50
CA GLY A 805 16.53 -21.46 -25.88
C GLY A 805 16.77 -19.98 -26.18
N LYS A 806 17.49 -19.24 -25.34
CA LYS A 806 17.91 -17.85 -25.55
C LYS A 806 19.43 -17.71 -25.63
N GLY A 807 19.90 -16.52 -26.02
CA GLY A 807 21.33 -16.24 -26.10
C GLY A 807 22.06 -17.17 -27.08
N PRO A 808 23.25 -17.67 -26.73
CA PRO A 808 24.01 -18.59 -27.57
C PRO A 808 23.28 -19.90 -27.93
N SER A 809 22.38 -20.39 -27.07
CA SER A 809 21.61 -21.60 -27.33
C SER A 809 20.59 -21.44 -28.46
N ALA A 810 20.19 -20.20 -28.76
CA ALA A 810 19.35 -19.85 -29.91
C ALA A 810 20.17 -19.68 -31.22
N GLY A 811 21.48 -19.92 -31.18
CA GLY A 811 22.38 -19.71 -32.32
C GLY A 811 22.86 -18.26 -32.51
N LEU A 812 22.67 -17.38 -31.52
CA LEU A 812 23.13 -15.99 -31.59
C LEU A 812 24.63 -15.87 -31.26
N THR A 813 25.36 -15.10 -32.07
CA THR A 813 26.77 -14.75 -31.81
C THR A 813 26.90 -13.60 -30.82
N ASP A 814 28.09 -13.38 -30.26
CA ASP A 814 28.35 -12.24 -29.35
C ASP A 814 28.11 -10.89 -30.03
N GLU A 815 28.51 -10.76 -31.28
CA GLU A 815 28.27 -9.55 -32.06
C GLU A 815 26.77 -9.27 -32.23
N GLN A 816 25.97 -10.32 -32.47
CA GLN A 816 24.51 -10.22 -32.55
C GLN A 816 23.89 -9.87 -31.21
N LEU A 817 24.37 -10.45 -30.10
CA LEU A 817 23.89 -10.15 -28.75
C LEU A 817 24.24 -8.72 -28.34
N CYS A 818 25.47 -8.26 -28.58
CA CYS A 818 25.88 -6.88 -28.34
C CYS A 818 25.03 -5.89 -29.15
N THR A 819 24.78 -6.22 -30.42
CA THR A 819 23.91 -5.41 -31.29
C THR A 819 22.47 -5.38 -30.78
N LEU A 820 21.96 -6.52 -30.29
CA LEU A 820 20.63 -6.63 -29.73
C LEU A 820 20.49 -5.80 -28.44
N ALA A 821 21.49 -5.86 -27.56
CA ALA A 821 21.55 -5.04 -26.34
C ALA A 821 21.51 -3.54 -26.68
N ALA A 822 22.35 -3.11 -27.62
CA ALA A 822 22.43 -1.71 -28.03
C ALA A 822 21.12 -1.21 -28.68
N LYS A 823 20.48 -2.03 -29.52
CA LYS A 823 19.18 -1.71 -30.12
C LYS A 823 18.04 -1.69 -29.10
N ALA A 824 18.07 -2.59 -28.11
CA ALA A 824 17.08 -2.62 -27.04
C ALA A 824 17.19 -1.36 -26.17
N ALA A 825 18.41 -0.94 -25.81
CA ALA A 825 18.66 0.31 -25.10
C ALA A 825 18.21 1.54 -25.92
N GLU A 826 18.50 1.56 -27.22
CA GLU A 826 18.05 2.64 -28.12
C GLU A 826 16.51 2.75 -28.20
N ARG A 827 15.81 1.61 -28.25
CA ARG A 827 14.33 1.59 -28.22
C ARG A 827 13.78 2.05 -26.87
N ALA A 828 14.40 1.64 -25.77
CA ALA A 828 14.03 2.08 -24.44
C ALA A 828 14.21 3.61 -24.28
N ALA A 829 15.26 4.18 -24.87
CA ALA A 829 15.50 5.63 -24.85
C ALA A 829 14.51 6.45 -25.72
N GLY A 830 13.81 5.82 -26.67
CA GLY A 830 13.18 6.45 -27.84
C GLY A 830 11.86 7.23 -27.65
N ALA A 831 11.52 7.70 -26.46
CA ALA A 831 10.41 8.64 -26.26
C ALA A 831 10.64 9.63 -25.10
N ALA A 832 11.34 9.23 -24.04
CA ALA A 832 11.55 10.05 -22.85
C ALA A 832 12.76 11.00 -22.94
N TRP A 833 13.80 10.65 -23.71
CA TRP A 833 15.03 11.45 -23.79
C TRP A 833 14.89 12.70 -24.67
N ASP A 834 14.01 12.66 -25.68
CA ASP A 834 13.70 13.83 -26.51
C ASP A 834 12.90 14.90 -25.72
N ALA A 835 12.17 14.50 -24.67
CA ALA A 835 11.42 15.40 -23.79
C ALA A 835 12.30 16.13 -22.76
N LEU A 836 13.48 15.59 -22.42
CA LEU A 836 14.42 16.15 -21.43
C LEU A 836 15.47 17.11 -22.04
N GLY A 837 15.34 17.49 -23.31
CA GLY A 837 16.13 18.58 -23.91
C GLY A 837 17.64 18.35 -24.04
N MET A 838 18.16 17.16 -23.72
CA MET A 838 19.58 16.84 -23.91
C MET A 838 19.88 16.58 -25.39
N ARG A 839 20.22 17.65 -26.11
CA ARG A 839 20.62 17.56 -27.52
C ARG A 839 21.93 16.81 -27.67
N ARG A 840 21.98 15.95 -28.70
CA ARG A 840 23.22 15.35 -29.23
C ARG A 840 24.23 16.45 -29.55
N SER A 841 25.41 16.43 -28.93
CA SER A 841 26.62 17.08 -29.44
C SER A 841 27.63 16.03 -29.87
#